data_AF-A0A5B9WB47-F1
#
_entry.id   AF-A0A5B9WB47-F1
#
_cell.length_a   1.000
_cell.length_b   1.000
_cell.length_c   1.000
_cell.angle_alpha   90.00
_cell.angle_beta   90.00
_cell.angle_gamma   90.00
#
_symmetry.space_group_name_H-M   'P 1'
#
loop_
_entity.id
_entity.type
_entity.pdbx_description
1 polymer ?
#
loop_
_entity_poly.entity_id
_entity_poly.type
_entity_poly.pdbx_seq_one_letter_code
_entity_poly.pdbx_strand_id
1 'polypeptide(L)'
;MSQLGRLLIETITSSEPALRDRSVLSMARGASLGERLEACEALEAFRQRCTNLYERVRASLFLHALYRYEIQEDPGVRTAGLIPFDGFTDVMQRRYERAIAVFRRALNDGGPDGAICSALANAYDQVAFQTLADQVRKSVRSCAGNRWMFRVGGVDEHPLRIHPRLLERAGRDDAFPILVERTPVRLDLSHSGWSDIFFLGMDYPEGARVLNISVDLGVHGRDDAAKPPIETRLRVIDEPILRLTSIDLAACKDVETLDELFNFGNDYLALVKAGVIASGLIPPSLEGTDIPLASLLGAVIRPGLGLEVVSKVNDIPKGSRLAVSTNLLASLITALMRATGQTKQLTGGLQLDEARVAVARAILGEWLGGSGGGWQDSGGIFPGVKLIRGVPAVEGDPEWEVSRGRLLPEHRLIGHQGQGESAASGAGELSAGGFQDQLARSLILIHGGMAQNVGAILNMVTSKYLLRNEAEWEARQEALGIFSRVVAAVESADIRELGRSTTANWEGPLKRIIPWVSNAFTEAIIAMAREELGEDFWGFLMLGGMSGGGMAFFVAPHRHGQFQERVRDLMRSAKAQLDDALPFAMEPVVYDFRINPRGSWAEIEDGKAAMMPARYYALQIPRMIGAGREAHSPLRKADVDRFASQSREAAELLAVFRTTVNHLFPVTRAAGDDSAARWDEQAEEIRRENGFDSVQHERLRADLQRGRIGLARNRLPVDLEILDVEDSDLVPAHLPTSGEVWESGEAAIARGEVAVVTLAAGVGSRWTTGAGVVKAVNPFVTMAGRHRSFLEIHLAKTRALMRRYGAAIPHVVTTSYLTHSAIERHLGASRNYGHPGPVFLSRGQSIGQRLVPMTRDLTFLWEEATHETLDENKQKVREAGRRAILDWARSKGEGADYTDNVPLQRFNPPGHFYEVPNLLRNGLLGRLIGEYPRLKWLLVHNIDTLGAMPDPGILGMLLERPSTLGFEVIPRRMDDRGGGLARVAGRLRLLEGLAQPREETEFALRYYNTLTTWVSIDGLLETLQLSRDDLLSNPEKVAVAVRNLASRVPTYVTIKDVKRRWGHGQEDVFPVAQFEKLWGDLTSLPDLSCSFLSVRRARGQQLKDAAQLDSWANDGSAAFVESLCDFS
;
A
#
# COMPACT_ATOMS: atom_id res chain seq x y z
N MET A 1 6.02 19.07 37.85
CA MET A 1 6.08 17.92 36.91
C MET A 1 5.42 16.74 37.61
N SER A 2 4.37 16.15 37.02
CA SER A 2 3.67 15.01 37.60
C SER A 2 4.60 13.80 37.79
N GLN A 3 4.22 12.86 38.65
CA GLN A 3 4.99 11.61 38.84
C GLN A 3 5.10 10.83 37.52
N LEU A 4 3.98 10.71 36.80
CA LEU A 4 3.95 10.08 35.47
C LEU A 4 4.86 10.81 34.48
N GLY A 5 4.79 12.15 34.39
CA GLY A 5 5.65 12.92 33.49
C GLY A 5 7.15 12.71 33.75
N ARG A 6 7.55 12.65 35.03
CA ARG A 6 8.95 12.32 35.41
C ARG A 6 9.34 10.92 34.96
N LEU A 7 8.49 9.93 35.18
CA LEU A 7 8.72 8.53 34.81
C LEU A 7 8.85 8.35 33.29
N LEU A 8 8.01 9.04 32.51
CA LEU A 8 8.04 9.00 31.05
C LEU A 8 9.34 9.64 30.52
N ILE A 9 9.75 10.79 31.04
CA ILE A 9 11.00 11.45 30.64
C ILE A 9 12.22 10.61 31.04
N GLU A 10 12.25 10.03 32.25
CA GLU A 10 13.31 9.11 32.67
C GLU A 10 13.40 7.89 31.76
N THR A 11 12.27 7.35 31.32
CA THR A 11 12.23 6.24 30.36
C THR A 11 12.83 6.63 29.00
N ILE A 12 12.67 7.88 28.58
CA ILE A 12 13.22 8.38 27.32
C ILE A 12 14.73 8.59 27.42
N THR A 13 15.23 9.19 28.51
CA THR A 13 16.63 9.63 28.64
C THR A 13 17.56 8.60 29.28
N SER A 14 17.03 7.58 29.95
CA SER A 14 17.86 6.58 30.63
C SER A 14 18.59 5.66 29.65
N SER A 15 19.85 5.37 29.95
CA SER A 15 20.65 4.36 29.26
C SER A 15 20.46 2.95 29.85
N GLU A 16 19.86 2.83 31.03
CA GLU A 16 19.64 1.56 31.73
C GLU A 16 18.46 0.79 31.09
N PRO A 17 18.67 -0.45 30.59
CA PRO A 17 17.62 -1.21 29.92
C PRO A 17 16.34 -1.39 30.75
N ALA A 18 16.47 -1.60 32.06
CA ALA A 18 15.33 -1.78 32.97
C ALA A 18 14.40 -0.56 33.07
N LEU A 19 14.95 0.65 32.86
CA LEU A 19 14.19 1.90 32.87
C LEU A 19 13.79 2.32 31.46
N ARG A 20 14.69 2.15 30.49
CA ARG A 20 14.48 2.56 29.10
C ARG A 20 13.45 1.72 28.39
N ASP A 21 13.43 0.41 28.61
CA ASP A 21 12.60 -0.51 27.84
C ASP A 21 11.19 -0.73 28.45
N ARG A 22 10.68 0.29 29.17
CA ARG A 22 9.32 0.33 29.74
C ARG A 22 8.29 0.80 28.71
N SER A 23 7.11 0.18 28.71
CA SER A 23 5.98 0.56 27.86
C SER A 23 5.31 1.86 28.32
N VAL A 24 5.06 2.79 27.39
CA VAL A 24 4.29 4.02 27.70
C VAL A 24 2.88 3.71 28.19
N LEU A 25 2.19 2.76 27.55
CA LEU A 25 0.81 2.42 27.88
C LEU A 25 0.73 1.73 29.25
N SER A 26 1.69 0.87 29.56
CA SER A 26 1.78 0.24 30.89
C SER A 26 2.03 1.26 32.00
N MET A 27 2.91 2.26 31.75
CA MET A 27 3.17 3.33 32.70
C MET A 27 1.98 4.28 32.90
N ALA A 28 1.18 4.52 31.85
CA ALA A 28 0.00 5.36 31.92
C ALA A 28 -1.24 4.64 32.48
N ARG A 29 -1.20 3.30 32.55
CA ARG A 29 -2.31 2.47 33.03
C ARG A 29 -2.65 2.79 34.48
N GLY A 30 -3.91 3.12 34.73
CA GLY A 30 -4.41 3.46 36.07
C GLY A 30 -4.13 4.89 36.53
N ALA A 31 -3.40 5.70 35.75
CA ALA A 31 -3.29 7.13 35.99
C ALA A 31 -4.63 7.82 35.70
N SER A 32 -4.96 8.83 36.50
CA SER A 32 -6.15 9.67 36.27
C SER A 32 -5.99 10.52 35.00
N LEU A 33 -7.11 10.98 34.44
CA LEU A 33 -7.12 11.91 33.30
C LEU A 33 -6.24 13.16 33.55
N GLY A 34 -6.30 13.72 34.76
CA GLY A 34 -5.48 14.88 35.15
C GLY A 34 -3.98 14.57 35.12
N GLU A 35 -3.55 13.44 35.69
CA GLU A 35 -2.14 13.03 35.68
C GLU A 35 -1.61 12.79 34.26
N ARG A 36 -2.42 12.22 33.38
CA ARG A 36 -2.09 12.00 31.97
C ARG A 36 -1.93 13.32 31.21
N LEU A 37 -2.85 14.27 31.40
CA LEU A 37 -2.77 15.60 30.78
C LEU A 37 -1.54 16.38 31.27
N GLU A 38 -1.26 16.36 32.58
CA GLU A 38 -0.03 16.96 33.13
C GLU A 38 1.24 16.29 32.60
N ALA A 39 1.22 14.98 32.38
CA ALA A 39 2.33 14.26 31.77
C ALA A 39 2.53 14.66 30.30
N CYS A 40 1.46 14.87 29.53
CA CYS A 40 1.53 15.42 28.17
C CYS A 40 2.18 16.81 28.15
N GLU A 41 1.80 17.70 29.08
CA GLU A 41 2.42 19.03 29.19
C GLU A 41 3.92 18.95 29.52
N ALA A 42 4.30 18.05 30.44
CA ALA A 42 5.71 17.82 30.78
C ALA A 42 6.51 17.26 29.59
N LEU A 43 5.95 16.30 28.85
CA LEU A 43 6.56 15.72 27.66
C LEU A 43 6.72 16.73 26.53
N GLU A 44 5.73 17.59 26.31
CA GLU A 44 5.80 18.61 25.27
C GLU A 44 6.84 19.69 25.61
N ALA A 45 6.89 20.14 26.87
CA ALA A 45 7.96 21.04 27.33
C ALA A 45 9.34 20.38 27.18
N PHE A 46 9.47 19.08 27.47
CA PHE A 46 10.68 18.31 27.24
C PHE A 46 11.04 18.23 25.75
N ARG A 47 10.08 17.91 24.87
CA ARG A 47 10.28 17.79 23.42
C ARG A 47 10.77 19.09 22.79
N GLN A 48 10.26 20.24 23.25
CA GLN A 48 10.66 21.56 22.73
C GLN A 48 12.08 21.98 23.14
N ARG A 49 12.50 21.64 24.37
CA ARG A 49 13.83 22.01 24.89
C ARG A 49 14.93 21.00 24.53
N CYS A 50 14.54 19.77 24.24
CA CYS A 50 15.48 18.68 23.99
C CYS A 50 16.25 18.92 22.68
N THR A 51 17.57 18.82 22.73
CA THR A 51 18.43 18.91 21.55
C THR A 51 18.69 17.54 20.93
N ASN A 52 18.61 16.47 21.72
CA ASN A 52 18.71 15.10 21.23
C ASN A 52 17.47 14.76 20.41
N LEU A 53 17.69 14.43 19.13
CA LEU A 53 16.61 14.20 18.20
C LEU A 53 15.88 12.88 18.44
N TYR A 54 16.59 11.83 18.88
CA TYR A 54 15.99 10.54 19.19
C TYR A 54 15.01 10.65 20.38
N GLU A 55 15.43 11.36 21.42
CA GLU A 55 14.59 11.67 22.57
C GLU A 55 13.35 12.49 22.18
N ARG A 56 13.49 13.46 21.25
CA ARG A 56 12.35 14.22 20.70
C ARG A 56 11.35 13.33 19.97
N VAL A 57 11.83 12.42 19.11
CA VAL A 57 10.97 11.47 18.39
C VAL A 57 10.20 10.61 19.39
N ARG A 58 10.89 10.08 20.40
CA ARG A 58 10.26 9.22 21.40
C ARG A 58 9.24 9.98 22.25
N ALA A 59 9.53 11.23 22.62
CA ALA A 59 8.57 12.12 23.27
C ALA A 59 7.33 12.39 22.40
N SER A 60 7.51 12.66 21.10
CA SER A 60 6.38 12.81 20.16
C SER A 60 5.52 11.55 20.08
N LEU A 61 6.13 10.37 20.00
CA LEU A 61 5.36 9.12 19.96
C LEU A 61 4.66 8.82 21.28
N PHE A 62 5.27 9.15 22.42
CA PHE A 62 4.60 9.03 23.73
C PHE A 62 3.39 9.97 23.80
N LEU A 63 3.52 11.21 23.32
CA LEU A 63 2.39 12.15 23.21
C LEU A 63 1.29 11.61 22.29
N HIS A 64 1.66 11.08 21.11
CA HIS A 64 0.72 10.39 20.22
C HIS A 64 -0.03 9.27 20.95
N ALA A 65 0.68 8.37 21.62
CA ALA A 65 0.09 7.21 22.28
C ALA A 65 -0.85 7.60 23.42
N LEU A 66 -0.44 8.57 24.26
CA LEU A 66 -1.27 9.07 25.36
C LEU A 66 -2.56 9.71 24.82
N TYR A 67 -2.45 10.63 23.86
CA TYR A 67 -3.64 11.27 23.29
C TYR A 67 -4.55 10.25 22.61
N ARG A 68 -3.99 9.33 21.81
CA ARG A 68 -4.77 8.39 20.99
C ARG A 68 -5.45 7.29 21.80
N TYR A 69 -4.72 6.66 22.73
CA TYR A 69 -5.14 5.40 23.37
C TYR A 69 -5.54 5.56 24.84
N GLU A 70 -5.03 6.58 25.54
CA GLU A 70 -5.30 6.75 26.98
C GLU A 70 -6.25 7.93 27.29
N ILE A 71 -6.31 8.94 26.43
CA ILE A 71 -7.09 10.17 26.68
C ILE A 71 -8.33 10.29 25.78
N GLN A 72 -8.21 10.03 24.48
CA GLN A 72 -9.27 10.31 23.49
C GLN A 72 -10.64 9.70 23.84
N GLU A 73 -10.65 8.49 24.40
CA GLU A 73 -11.86 7.74 24.75
C GLU A 73 -12.05 7.59 26.27
N ASP A 74 -11.34 8.39 27.08
CA ASP A 74 -11.52 8.42 28.54
C ASP A 74 -12.94 8.91 28.90
N PRO A 75 -13.65 8.27 29.85
CA PRO A 75 -15.02 8.68 30.22
C PRO A 75 -15.15 10.13 30.71
N GLY A 76 -14.07 10.75 31.20
CA GLY A 76 -14.03 12.15 31.63
C GLY A 76 -13.84 13.15 30.48
N VAL A 77 -13.61 12.69 29.25
CA VAL A 77 -13.39 13.52 28.06
C VAL A 77 -14.68 13.62 27.26
N ARG A 78 -14.98 14.82 26.73
CA ARG A 78 -16.14 15.01 25.86
C ARG A 78 -15.97 14.22 24.57
N THR A 79 -16.99 13.45 24.21
CA THR A 79 -16.92 12.53 23.07
C THR A 79 -16.87 13.26 21.72
N ALA A 80 -17.57 14.39 21.60
CA ALA A 80 -17.69 15.20 20.40
C ALA A 80 -17.08 16.60 20.60
N GLY A 81 -16.50 17.13 19.52
CA GLY A 81 -15.83 18.42 19.46
C GLY A 81 -15.53 18.81 18.01
N LEU A 82 -15.00 20.01 17.82
CA LEU A 82 -14.61 20.52 16.49
C LEU A 82 -13.10 20.40 16.30
N ILE A 83 -12.68 20.24 15.05
CA ILE A 83 -11.26 20.24 14.68
C ILE A 83 -10.95 21.59 14.01
N PRO A 84 -10.03 22.40 14.53
CA PRO A 84 -9.64 23.66 13.90
C PRO A 84 -9.12 23.44 12.48
N PHE A 85 -9.79 24.04 11.48
CA PHE A 85 -9.46 23.85 10.07
C PHE A 85 -8.06 24.36 9.71
N ASP A 86 -7.59 25.45 10.33
CA ASP A 86 -6.23 25.95 10.14
C ASP A 86 -5.19 24.92 10.57
N GLY A 87 -5.42 24.24 11.70
CA GLY A 87 -4.54 23.17 12.19
C GLY A 87 -4.55 21.97 11.24
N PHE A 88 -5.73 21.59 10.72
CA PHE A 88 -5.86 20.55 9.71
C PHE A 88 -5.07 20.90 8.42
N THR A 89 -5.21 22.14 7.93
CA THR A 89 -4.48 22.65 6.76
C THR A 89 -2.97 22.62 6.99
N ASP A 90 -2.52 23.00 8.18
CA ASP A 90 -1.11 22.92 8.56
C ASP A 90 -0.58 21.48 8.54
N VAL A 91 -1.35 20.49 8.99
CA VAL A 91 -0.97 19.07 8.85
C VAL A 91 -0.82 18.68 7.38
N MET A 92 -1.80 18.99 6.53
CA MET A 92 -1.75 18.66 5.10
C MET A 92 -0.58 19.35 4.37
N GLN A 93 -0.18 20.54 4.83
CA GLN A 93 0.94 21.29 4.28
C GLN A 93 2.27 21.02 5.01
N ARG A 94 2.33 19.93 5.81
CA ARG A 94 3.52 19.46 6.55
C ARG A 94 4.11 20.48 7.54
N ARG A 95 3.29 21.44 8.00
CA ARG A 95 3.63 22.43 9.03
C ARG A 95 3.23 21.94 10.42
N TYR A 96 3.70 20.76 10.78
CA TYR A 96 3.22 20.02 11.96
C TYR A 96 3.37 20.79 13.28
N GLU A 97 4.46 21.54 13.49
CA GLU A 97 4.63 22.34 14.72
C GLU A 97 3.58 23.45 14.85
N ARG A 98 3.16 24.05 13.72
CA ARG A 98 2.07 25.04 13.73
C ARG A 98 0.72 24.37 14.01
N ALA A 99 0.46 23.22 13.39
CA ALA A 99 -0.73 22.42 13.67
C ALA A 99 -0.84 22.04 15.16
N ILE A 100 0.25 21.55 15.76
CA ILE A 100 0.32 21.23 17.19
C ILE A 100 -0.02 22.46 18.04
N ALA A 101 0.55 23.63 17.72
CA ALA A 101 0.25 24.86 18.44
C ALA A 101 -1.24 25.26 18.36
N VAL A 102 -1.85 25.13 17.18
CA VAL A 102 -3.29 25.41 16.97
C VAL A 102 -4.15 24.45 17.78
N PHE A 103 -3.88 23.14 17.71
CA PHE A 103 -4.67 22.14 18.43
C PHE A 103 -4.49 22.23 19.96
N ARG A 104 -3.28 22.54 20.44
CA ARG A 104 -3.04 22.76 21.88
C ARG A 104 -3.72 24.03 22.39
N ARG A 105 -3.77 25.09 21.58
CA ARG A 105 -4.57 26.29 21.93
C ARG A 105 -6.04 25.91 22.09
N ALA A 106 -6.61 25.19 21.11
CA ALA A 106 -7.99 24.71 21.19
C ALA A 106 -8.24 23.82 22.43
N LEU A 107 -7.30 22.94 22.76
CA LEU A 107 -7.33 22.12 23.97
C LEU A 107 -7.36 22.98 25.25
N ASN A 108 -6.53 24.02 25.32
CA ASN A 108 -6.44 24.90 26.49
C ASN A 108 -7.67 25.80 26.65
N ASP A 109 -8.23 26.27 25.53
CA ASP A 109 -9.40 27.16 25.53
C ASP A 109 -10.70 26.40 25.82
N GLY A 110 -10.83 25.20 25.26
CA GLY A 110 -12.07 24.42 25.30
C GLY A 110 -12.07 23.22 26.26
N GLY A 111 -10.92 22.81 26.78
CA GLY A 111 -10.73 21.52 27.46
C GLY A 111 -10.62 20.34 26.48
N PRO A 112 -10.29 19.12 26.98
CA PRO A 112 -10.15 17.94 26.14
C PRO A 112 -11.49 17.47 25.56
N ASP A 113 -11.46 17.14 24.27
CA ASP A 113 -12.48 16.36 23.59
C ASP A 113 -11.83 15.36 22.62
N GLY A 114 -12.60 14.35 22.21
CA GLY A 114 -12.10 13.30 21.33
C GLY A 114 -11.62 13.79 19.95
N ALA A 115 -12.16 14.90 19.44
CA ALA A 115 -11.77 15.45 18.15
C ALA A 115 -10.38 16.09 18.22
N ILE A 116 -10.14 16.98 19.20
CA ILE A 116 -8.85 17.61 19.44
C ILE A 116 -7.78 16.60 19.84
N CYS A 117 -8.11 15.61 20.68
CA CYS A 117 -7.16 14.55 21.05
C CYS A 117 -6.73 13.74 19.82
N SER A 118 -7.64 13.44 18.90
CA SER A 118 -7.30 12.75 17.65
C SER A 118 -6.43 13.59 16.71
N ALA A 119 -6.66 14.90 16.66
CA ALA A 119 -5.87 15.83 15.85
C ALA A 119 -4.44 15.99 16.40
N LEU A 120 -4.29 16.12 17.72
CA LEU A 120 -2.99 16.12 18.39
C LEU A 120 -2.25 14.81 18.18
N ALA A 121 -2.93 13.67 18.37
CA ALA A 121 -2.34 12.36 18.14
C ALA A 121 -1.79 12.22 16.71
N ASN A 122 -2.57 12.63 15.70
CA ASN A 122 -2.14 12.61 14.30
C ASN A 122 -0.93 13.53 14.06
N ALA A 123 -0.97 14.77 14.56
CA ALA A 123 0.12 15.73 14.35
C ALA A 123 1.44 15.29 15.02
N TYR A 124 1.37 14.70 16.21
CA TYR A 124 2.55 14.15 16.89
C TYR A 124 3.14 12.92 16.20
N ASP A 125 2.31 12.06 15.62
CA ASP A 125 2.77 10.93 14.79
C ASP A 125 3.52 11.45 13.55
N GLN A 126 2.91 12.39 12.82
CA GLN A 126 3.49 12.96 11.60
C GLN A 126 4.82 13.69 11.87
N VAL A 127 4.90 14.50 12.94
CA VAL A 127 6.15 15.19 13.28
C VAL A 127 7.25 14.21 13.72
N ALA A 128 6.90 13.10 14.36
CA ALA A 128 7.85 12.06 14.75
C ALA A 128 8.52 11.44 13.51
N PHE A 129 7.74 10.99 12.53
CA PHE A 129 8.26 10.39 11.30
C PHE A 129 8.99 11.39 10.40
N GLN A 130 8.54 12.64 10.34
CA GLN A 130 9.28 13.71 9.65
C GLN A 130 10.66 13.92 10.28
N THR A 131 10.71 14.00 11.61
CA THR A 131 11.96 14.18 12.36
C THR A 131 12.91 13.00 12.15
N LEU A 132 12.40 11.77 12.11
CA LEU A 132 13.17 10.57 11.79
C LEU A 132 13.75 10.64 10.37
N ALA A 133 12.93 11.00 9.37
CA ALA A 133 13.37 11.11 7.98
C ALA A 133 14.51 12.13 7.82
N ASP A 134 14.41 13.28 8.48
CA ASP A 134 15.42 14.34 8.40
C ASP A 134 16.75 13.93 9.04
N GLN A 135 16.71 13.12 10.11
CA GLN A 135 17.91 12.56 10.72
C GLN A 135 18.63 11.57 9.81
N VAL A 136 17.90 10.68 9.14
CA VAL A 136 18.51 9.75 8.18
C VAL A 136 19.20 10.53 7.07
N ARG A 137 18.54 11.55 6.51
CA ARG A 137 19.13 12.45 5.50
C ARG A 137 20.40 13.13 6.02
N LYS A 138 20.39 13.65 7.25
CA LYS A 138 21.57 14.28 7.87
C LYS A 138 22.72 13.30 8.06
N SER A 139 22.43 12.08 8.51
CA SER A 139 23.41 11.02 8.77
C SER A 139 24.09 10.58 7.47
N VAL A 140 23.30 10.36 6.42
CA VAL A 140 23.80 10.00 5.08
C VAL A 140 24.67 11.10 4.46
N ARG A 141 24.30 12.37 4.65
CA ARG A 141 25.08 13.55 4.20
C ARG A 141 26.44 13.66 4.90
N SER A 142 26.48 13.33 6.19
CA SER A 142 27.68 13.44 7.02
C SER A 142 28.65 12.27 6.87
N CYS A 143 28.24 11.15 6.27
CA CYS A 143 29.08 9.99 6.02
C CYS A 143 30.35 10.37 5.21
N ALA A 144 31.52 9.93 5.67
CA ALA A 144 32.81 10.39 5.15
C ALA A 144 32.96 10.28 3.62
N GLY A 145 32.46 9.19 3.01
CA GLY A 145 32.51 8.95 1.56
C GLY A 145 31.50 9.74 0.71
N ASN A 146 30.58 10.48 1.35
CA ASN A 146 29.52 11.23 0.69
C ASN A 146 29.66 12.76 0.84
N ARG A 147 30.41 13.25 1.84
CA ARG A 147 30.49 14.68 2.20
C ARG A 147 30.79 15.60 1.01
N TRP A 148 31.65 15.17 0.09
CA TRP A 148 32.03 15.96 -1.07
C TRP A 148 30.85 16.20 -2.03
N MET A 149 29.94 15.23 -2.18
CA MET A 149 28.77 15.30 -3.08
C MET A 149 27.77 16.39 -2.70
N PHE A 150 27.84 16.89 -1.47
CA PHE A 150 26.97 17.94 -0.95
C PHE A 150 27.65 19.32 -0.89
N ARG A 151 28.89 19.43 -1.41
CA ARG A 151 29.72 20.64 -1.35
C ARG A 151 30.19 21.13 -2.71
N VAL A 152 29.92 20.40 -3.80
CA VAL A 152 30.31 20.82 -5.16
C VAL A 152 29.45 22.03 -5.56
N GLY A 153 30.08 23.18 -5.78
CA GLY A 153 29.40 24.44 -6.16
C GLY A 153 29.48 24.76 -7.66
N GLY A 154 30.35 24.10 -8.42
CA GLY A 154 30.52 24.34 -9.85
C GLY A 154 31.21 23.21 -10.61
N VAL A 155 31.23 23.30 -11.94
CA VAL A 155 31.81 22.28 -12.84
C VAL A 155 33.30 22.03 -12.55
N ASP A 156 34.07 23.09 -12.30
CA ASP A 156 35.52 23.00 -12.07
C ASP A 156 35.87 22.34 -10.73
N GLU A 157 34.94 22.35 -9.77
CA GLU A 157 35.10 21.72 -8.46
C GLU A 157 34.75 20.24 -8.47
N HIS A 158 34.27 19.70 -9.60
CA HIS A 158 33.84 18.31 -9.69
C HIS A 158 35.04 17.35 -9.60
N PRO A 159 35.13 16.48 -8.57
CA PRO A 159 36.35 15.71 -8.30
C PRO A 159 36.46 14.43 -9.15
N LEU A 160 35.35 13.95 -9.73
CA LEU A 160 35.32 12.68 -10.43
C LEU A 160 35.78 12.79 -11.88
N ARG A 161 36.44 11.74 -12.38
CA ARG A 161 36.81 11.57 -13.80
C ARG A 161 36.49 10.16 -14.25
N ILE A 162 36.05 10.00 -15.50
CA ILE A 162 35.80 8.70 -16.09
C ILE A 162 37.10 7.89 -16.17
N HIS A 163 37.02 6.59 -15.90
CA HIS A 163 38.15 5.69 -15.97
C HIS A 163 38.68 5.60 -17.40
N PRO A 164 40.00 5.77 -17.66
CA PRO A 164 40.55 5.85 -19.02
C PRO A 164 40.20 4.67 -19.93
N ARG A 165 40.16 3.45 -19.38
CA ARG A 165 39.76 2.23 -20.12
C ARG A 165 38.37 2.30 -20.76
N LEU A 166 37.44 3.10 -20.24
CA LEU A 166 36.11 3.27 -20.85
C LEU A 166 36.12 4.21 -22.06
N LEU A 167 37.27 4.86 -22.33
CA LEU A 167 37.50 5.72 -23.49
C LEU A 167 38.37 5.04 -24.57
N GLU A 168 38.88 3.83 -24.29
CA GLU A 168 39.74 3.08 -25.20
C GLU A 168 38.90 2.42 -26.30
N ARG A 169 39.13 2.82 -27.56
CA ARG A 169 38.45 2.27 -28.73
C ARG A 169 39.48 1.70 -29.70
N ALA A 170 39.14 0.58 -30.35
CA ALA A 170 40.00 -0.04 -31.36
C ALA A 170 40.13 0.83 -32.63
N GLY A 171 39.07 1.57 -32.98
CA GLY A 171 39.02 2.51 -34.09
C GLY A 171 38.10 3.70 -33.79
N ARG A 172 38.12 4.72 -34.66
CA ARG A 172 37.29 5.93 -34.49
C ARG A 172 35.79 5.65 -34.53
N ASP A 173 35.40 4.67 -35.35
CA ASP A 173 34.01 4.27 -35.60
C ASP A 173 33.58 3.06 -34.75
N ASP A 174 34.48 2.55 -33.89
CA ASP A 174 34.16 1.47 -32.97
C ASP A 174 33.42 1.98 -31.74
N ALA A 175 32.48 1.16 -31.26
CA ALA A 175 31.78 1.42 -30.00
C ALA A 175 32.77 1.49 -28.83
N PHE A 176 32.46 2.36 -27.87
CA PHE A 176 33.15 2.38 -26.58
C PHE A 176 32.91 1.08 -25.82
N PRO A 177 33.87 0.65 -24.97
CA PRO A 177 33.70 -0.51 -24.10
C PRO A 177 32.47 -0.38 -23.20
N ILE A 178 31.86 -1.52 -22.87
CA ILE A 178 30.72 -1.58 -21.96
C ILE A 178 31.20 -2.15 -20.62
N LEU A 179 30.99 -1.40 -19.54
CA LEU A 179 31.12 -1.91 -18.19
C LEU A 179 29.82 -2.63 -17.83
N VAL A 180 29.92 -3.92 -17.47
CA VAL A 180 28.78 -4.75 -17.09
C VAL A 180 28.91 -5.14 -15.63
N GLU A 181 27.99 -4.66 -14.79
CA GLU A 181 27.86 -5.03 -13.39
C GLU A 181 26.74 -6.06 -13.24
N ARG A 182 27.04 -7.21 -12.63
CA ARG A 182 26.06 -8.25 -12.30
C ARG A 182 25.96 -8.36 -10.78
N THR A 183 24.73 -8.32 -10.27
CA THR A 183 24.46 -8.29 -8.83
C THR A 183 23.44 -9.37 -8.46
N PRO A 184 23.74 -10.28 -7.52
CA PRO A 184 22.76 -11.21 -6.98
C PRO A 184 21.74 -10.46 -6.11
N VAL A 185 20.62 -11.10 -5.77
CA VAL A 185 19.66 -10.53 -4.83
C VAL A 185 19.88 -11.09 -3.43
N ARG A 186 19.29 -10.45 -2.42
CA ARG A 186 19.34 -10.94 -1.05
C ARG A 186 18.21 -11.96 -0.80
N LEU A 187 18.50 -12.97 0.01
CA LEU A 187 17.50 -13.85 0.64
C LEU A 187 17.81 -13.92 2.13
N ASP A 188 16.89 -13.48 2.99
CA ASP A 188 17.04 -13.49 4.44
C ASP A 188 16.67 -14.85 5.06
N LEU A 189 17.63 -15.44 5.78
CA LEU A 189 17.39 -16.62 6.62
C LEU A 189 16.81 -16.20 7.97
N SER A 190 17.12 -14.98 8.42
CA SER A 190 16.40 -14.31 9.49
C SER A 190 16.59 -12.79 9.43
N HIS A 191 15.48 -12.07 9.36
CA HIS A 191 15.40 -10.62 9.48
C HIS A 191 15.17 -10.13 10.94
N SER A 192 15.12 -11.05 11.91
CA SER A 192 14.95 -10.76 13.36
C SER A 192 13.84 -9.73 13.65
N GLY A 193 12.69 -9.88 13.00
CA GLY A 193 11.55 -8.96 13.16
C GLY A 193 11.85 -7.52 12.70
N TRP A 194 12.51 -7.36 11.55
CA TRP A 194 12.86 -6.06 10.96
C TRP A 194 13.79 -5.21 11.83
N SER A 195 14.65 -5.86 12.60
CA SER A 195 15.59 -5.15 13.46
C SER A 195 16.59 -4.25 12.70
N ASP A 196 16.66 -4.37 11.38
CA ASP A 196 17.51 -3.63 10.45
C ASP A 196 16.91 -2.30 9.95
N ILE A 197 15.67 -1.96 10.31
CA ILE A 197 15.14 -0.64 10.02
C ILE A 197 16.02 0.39 10.74
N PHE A 198 16.50 1.42 10.03
CA PHE A 198 17.61 2.28 10.46
C PHE A 198 17.50 2.77 11.91
N PHE A 199 16.38 3.38 12.28
CA PHE A 199 16.23 3.96 13.61
C PHE A 199 16.05 2.88 14.70
N LEU A 200 15.55 1.67 14.37
CA LEU A 200 15.55 0.54 15.29
C LEU A 200 16.99 0.13 15.61
N GLY A 201 17.80 0.01 14.55
CA GLY A 201 19.22 -0.28 14.67
C GLY A 201 20.02 0.78 15.40
N MET A 202 19.65 2.04 15.25
CA MET A 202 20.29 3.16 15.93
C MET A 202 19.86 3.30 17.40
N ASP A 203 18.70 2.77 17.81
CA ASP A 203 18.25 2.79 19.20
C ASP A 203 18.75 1.57 20.00
N TYR A 204 18.63 0.37 19.44
CA TYR A 204 19.06 -0.87 20.06
C TYR A 204 20.01 -1.64 19.14
N PRO A 205 21.23 -1.10 18.91
CA PRO A 205 22.21 -1.73 18.03
C PRO A 205 22.54 -3.17 18.45
N GLU A 206 22.44 -3.47 19.76
CA GLU A 206 22.71 -4.81 20.27
C GLU A 206 21.69 -5.85 19.81
N GLY A 207 20.44 -5.45 19.58
CA GLY A 207 19.36 -6.30 19.06
C GLY A 207 19.15 -6.20 17.55
N ALA A 208 19.86 -5.30 16.88
CA ALA A 208 19.78 -5.14 15.44
C ALA A 208 20.68 -6.16 14.74
N ARG A 209 20.11 -7.32 14.39
CA ARG A 209 20.87 -8.44 13.85
C ARG A 209 20.07 -9.13 12.76
N VAL A 210 20.69 -9.35 11.61
CA VAL A 210 20.08 -10.12 10.52
C VAL A 210 21.10 -11.07 9.90
N LEU A 211 20.60 -12.15 9.34
CA LEU A 211 21.39 -13.16 8.64
C LEU A 211 20.76 -13.37 7.27
N ASN A 212 21.50 -13.06 6.22
CA ASN A 212 21.02 -13.26 4.87
C ASN A 212 22.12 -13.77 3.93
N ILE A 213 21.71 -14.22 2.75
CA ILE A 213 22.56 -14.82 1.74
C ILE A 213 22.36 -14.09 0.40
N SER A 214 23.42 -14.01 -0.40
CA SER A 214 23.34 -13.54 -1.77
C SER A 214 23.01 -14.70 -2.70
N VAL A 215 21.96 -14.56 -3.53
CA VAL A 215 21.47 -15.63 -4.39
C VAL A 215 21.34 -15.21 -5.86
N ASP A 216 21.79 -16.12 -6.71
CA ASP A 216 21.44 -16.18 -8.12
C ASP A 216 20.09 -16.88 -8.25
N LEU A 217 19.27 -16.46 -9.22
CA LEU A 217 17.90 -16.97 -9.40
C LEU A 217 17.59 -17.34 -10.85
N GLY A 218 16.70 -18.30 -11.00
CA GLY A 218 16.00 -18.65 -12.24
C GLY A 218 14.59 -19.14 -11.91
N VAL A 219 13.61 -18.86 -12.77
CA VAL A 219 12.25 -19.40 -12.63
C VAL A 219 12.26 -20.84 -13.10
N HIS A 220 11.87 -21.75 -12.21
CA HIS A 220 11.90 -23.18 -12.44
C HIS A 220 11.00 -23.57 -13.62
N GLY A 221 11.56 -24.33 -14.57
CA GLY A 221 10.89 -24.74 -15.81
C GLY A 221 10.78 -23.65 -16.89
N ARG A 222 11.23 -22.41 -16.62
CA ARG A 222 11.33 -21.33 -17.61
C ARG A 222 12.79 -21.05 -17.99
N ASP A 223 13.65 -20.95 -16.99
CA ASP A 223 15.05 -20.55 -17.16
C ASP A 223 15.98 -21.78 -17.11
N ASP A 224 16.99 -21.83 -17.99
CA ASP A 224 17.91 -22.97 -18.06
C ASP A 224 18.86 -23.08 -16.84
N ALA A 225 19.13 -21.96 -16.16
CA ALA A 225 20.03 -21.90 -15.03
C ALA A 225 19.81 -20.64 -14.17
N ALA A 226 20.07 -20.75 -12.87
CA ALA A 226 20.10 -19.63 -11.94
C ALA A 226 21.30 -18.70 -12.24
N LYS A 227 21.05 -17.40 -12.37
CA LYS A 227 22.06 -16.36 -12.67
C LYS A 227 21.84 -15.13 -11.78
N PRO A 228 22.83 -14.23 -11.61
CA PRO A 228 22.60 -12.94 -10.98
C PRO A 228 21.46 -12.23 -11.72
N PRO A 229 20.35 -11.91 -11.05
CA PRO A 229 19.16 -11.46 -11.75
C PRO A 229 19.22 -9.98 -12.12
N ILE A 230 20.15 -9.21 -11.55
CA ILE A 230 20.34 -7.79 -11.82
C ILE A 230 21.58 -7.60 -12.68
N GLU A 231 21.42 -6.84 -13.75
CA GLU A 231 22.49 -6.46 -14.65
C GLU A 231 22.40 -4.96 -14.96
N THR A 232 23.49 -4.24 -14.73
CA THR A 232 23.66 -2.83 -15.10
C THR A 232 24.75 -2.72 -16.15
N ARG A 233 24.49 -1.98 -17.23
CA ARG A 233 25.49 -1.67 -18.24
C ARG A 233 25.73 -0.18 -18.32
N LEU A 234 27.00 0.20 -18.45
CA LEU A 234 27.42 1.59 -18.65
C LEU A 234 28.33 1.69 -19.86
N ARG A 235 28.07 2.67 -20.72
CA ARG A 235 28.87 2.95 -21.93
C ARG A 235 29.04 4.47 -22.11
N VAL A 236 30.23 4.90 -22.54
CA VAL A 236 30.45 6.27 -23.01
C VAL A 236 29.84 6.45 -24.39
N ILE A 237 29.19 7.59 -24.65
CA ILE A 237 28.57 7.92 -25.94
C ILE A 237 29.12 9.23 -26.49
N ASP A 238 29.04 9.42 -27.81
CA ASP A 238 29.50 10.62 -28.54
C ASP A 238 28.47 11.75 -28.60
N GLU A 239 27.56 11.77 -27.64
CA GLU A 239 26.51 12.76 -27.48
C GLU A 239 26.58 13.28 -26.03
N PRO A 240 26.61 14.60 -25.77
CA PRO A 240 26.84 15.16 -24.43
C PRO A 240 25.59 15.14 -23.54
N ILE A 241 24.99 13.97 -23.39
CA ILE A 241 23.72 13.73 -22.67
C ILE A 241 23.85 12.53 -21.70
N LEU A 242 22.83 12.35 -20.86
CA LEU A 242 22.64 11.10 -20.11
C LEU A 242 21.52 10.28 -20.75
N ARG A 243 21.86 9.17 -21.39
CA ARG A 243 20.88 8.22 -21.93
C ARG A 243 20.55 7.15 -20.89
N LEU A 244 19.35 7.21 -20.34
CA LEU A 244 18.89 6.30 -19.30
C LEU A 244 17.90 5.29 -19.87
N THR A 245 18.15 3.99 -19.67
CA THR A 245 17.26 2.93 -20.16
C THR A 245 16.96 1.91 -19.06
N SER A 246 15.70 1.49 -18.98
CA SER A 246 15.26 0.31 -18.23
C SER A 246 14.58 -0.66 -19.19
N ILE A 247 15.19 -1.84 -19.37
CA ILE A 247 14.70 -2.87 -20.29
C ILE A 247 13.36 -3.45 -19.81
N ASP A 248 13.19 -3.59 -18.51
CA ASP A 248 12.02 -4.24 -17.90
C ASP A 248 10.79 -3.33 -17.90
N LEU A 249 11.03 -2.02 -17.73
CA LEU A 249 10.00 -1.00 -17.81
C LEU A 249 9.74 -0.52 -19.24
N ALA A 250 10.45 -1.08 -20.22
CA ALA A 250 10.39 -0.66 -21.63
C ALA A 250 10.53 0.87 -21.80
N ALA A 251 11.38 1.49 -20.97
CA ALA A 251 11.49 2.95 -20.87
C ALA A 251 12.90 3.41 -21.22
N CYS A 252 12.99 4.46 -22.03
CA CYS A 252 14.25 5.11 -22.40
C CYS A 252 14.06 6.62 -22.44
N LYS A 253 15.09 7.36 -22.00
CA LYS A 253 15.11 8.81 -22.06
C LYS A 253 16.51 9.35 -22.27
N ASP A 254 16.61 10.33 -23.16
CA ASP A 254 17.80 11.13 -23.36
C ASP A 254 17.61 12.38 -22.50
N VAL A 255 18.42 12.52 -21.44
CA VAL A 255 18.32 13.60 -20.46
C VAL A 255 19.35 14.67 -20.82
N GLU A 256 18.87 15.88 -21.08
CA GLU A 256 19.69 17.01 -21.56
C GLU A 256 19.94 18.08 -20.50
N THR A 257 19.11 18.14 -19.45
CA THR A 257 19.18 19.17 -18.40
C THR A 257 19.18 18.58 -17.00
N LEU A 258 19.69 19.36 -16.03
CA LEU A 258 19.65 18.98 -14.61
C LEU A 258 18.21 18.92 -14.10
N ASP A 259 17.35 19.85 -14.49
CA ASP A 259 15.93 19.85 -14.11
C ASP A 259 15.22 18.56 -14.51
N GLU A 260 15.53 18.04 -15.69
CA GLU A 260 14.97 16.79 -16.17
C GLU A 260 15.49 15.57 -15.40
N LEU A 261 16.76 15.60 -14.97
CA LEU A 261 17.38 14.55 -14.15
C LEU A 261 16.81 14.54 -12.72
N PHE A 262 16.64 15.70 -12.09
CA PHE A 262 16.07 15.81 -10.74
C PHE A 262 14.54 15.68 -10.72
N ASN A 263 13.88 15.67 -11.89
CA ASN A 263 12.46 15.35 -11.99
C ASN A 263 12.24 13.83 -12.00
N PHE A 264 11.88 13.26 -10.85
CA PHE A 264 11.70 11.81 -10.69
C PHE A 264 10.40 11.25 -11.29
N GLY A 265 9.53 12.05 -11.91
CA GLY A 265 8.18 11.58 -12.26
C GLY A 265 7.62 12.03 -13.58
N ASN A 266 8.47 12.65 -14.39
CA ASN A 266 8.18 12.86 -15.81
C ASN A 266 8.43 11.59 -16.65
N ASP A 267 8.83 10.46 -16.05
CA ASP A 267 9.05 9.17 -16.70
C ASP A 267 9.14 8.00 -15.69
N TYR A 268 9.30 6.77 -16.20
CA TYR A 268 9.42 5.54 -15.41
C TYR A 268 10.87 5.23 -14.93
N LEU A 269 11.82 6.15 -15.08
CA LEU A 269 13.26 5.92 -14.82
C LEU A 269 13.74 6.51 -13.49
N ALA A 270 12.82 6.83 -12.56
CA ALA A 270 13.10 7.41 -11.25
C ALA A 270 14.26 6.72 -10.50
N LEU A 271 14.28 5.38 -10.47
CA LEU A 271 15.33 4.60 -9.80
C LEU A 271 16.70 4.74 -10.48
N VAL A 272 16.74 4.80 -11.81
CA VAL A 272 17.97 4.99 -12.59
C VAL A 272 18.53 6.39 -12.34
N LYS A 273 17.67 7.42 -12.34
CA LYS A 273 18.02 8.80 -11.98
C LYS A 273 18.56 8.89 -10.54
N ALA A 274 17.91 8.20 -9.59
CA ALA A 274 18.37 8.11 -8.22
C ALA A 274 19.77 7.48 -8.14
N GLY A 275 20.04 6.43 -8.91
CA GLY A 275 21.37 5.81 -9.00
C GLY A 275 22.43 6.78 -9.53
N VAL A 276 22.12 7.54 -10.57
CA VAL A 276 23.00 8.60 -11.11
C VAL A 276 23.36 9.63 -10.04
N ILE A 277 22.35 10.16 -9.35
CA ILE A 277 22.53 11.20 -8.33
C ILE A 277 23.26 10.65 -7.10
N ALA A 278 22.82 9.49 -6.59
CA ALA A 278 23.39 8.87 -5.39
C ALA A 278 24.81 8.34 -5.60
N SER A 279 25.22 8.03 -6.84
CA SER A 279 26.62 7.67 -7.15
C SER A 279 27.59 8.85 -7.04
N GLY A 280 27.07 10.09 -6.99
CA GLY A 280 27.87 11.31 -7.07
C GLY A 280 28.29 11.69 -8.49
N LEU A 281 27.91 10.93 -9.53
CA LEU A 281 28.16 11.32 -10.94
C LEU A 281 27.59 12.71 -11.22
N ILE A 282 26.34 12.95 -10.76
CA ILE A 282 25.71 14.27 -10.74
C ILE A 282 25.37 14.57 -9.28
N PRO A 283 26.19 15.38 -8.58
CA PRO A 283 26.04 15.61 -7.15
C PRO A 283 24.68 16.25 -6.80
N PRO A 284 24.03 15.84 -5.67
CA PRO A 284 22.78 16.46 -5.22
C PRO A 284 22.88 17.97 -4.97
N SER A 285 24.07 18.52 -4.69
CA SER A 285 24.27 19.96 -4.48
C SER A 285 24.02 20.81 -5.73
N LEU A 286 23.94 20.20 -6.90
CA LEU A 286 23.70 20.89 -8.18
C LEU A 286 22.20 21.00 -8.53
N GLU A 287 21.31 20.44 -7.70
CA GLU A 287 19.86 20.59 -7.90
C GLU A 287 19.46 22.07 -7.87
N GLY A 288 18.72 22.52 -8.89
CA GLY A 288 18.27 23.91 -9.01
C GLY A 288 19.34 24.91 -9.48
N THR A 289 20.49 24.45 -9.96
CA THR A 289 21.51 25.31 -10.58
C THR A 289 21.32 25.46 -12.08
N ASP A 290 21.76 26.58 -12.65
CA ASP A 290 21.71 26.85 -14.11
C ASP A 290 22.86 26.19 -14.90
N ILE A 291 23.59 25.25 -14.30
CA ILE A 291 24.75 24.61 -14.92
C ILE A 291 24.29 23.67 -16.05
N PRO A 292 24.79 23.83 -17.29
CA PRO A 292 24.47 22.91 -18.37
C PRO A 292 25.00 21.50 -18.10
N LEU A 293 24.16 20.47 -18.23
CA LEU A 293 24.55 19.07 -18.04
C LEU A 293 25.73 18.69 -18.96
N ALA A 294 25.72 19.16 -20.20
CA ALA A 294 26.80 18.93 -21.17
C ALA A 294 28.17 19.43 -20.67
N SER A 295 28.22 20.57 -19.99
CA SER A 295 29.46 21.11 -19.41
C SER A 295 29.98 20.24 -18.27
N LEU A 296 29.07 19.75 -17.43
CA LEU A 296 29.39 18.84 -16.33
C LEU A 296 29.93 17.50 -16.84
N LEU A 297 29.24 16.88 -17.81
CA LEU A 297 29.71 15.67 -18.49
C LEU A 297 31.04 15.90 -19.21
N GLY A 298 31.24 17.08 -19.78
CA GLY A 298 32.51 17.50 -20.38
C GLY A 298 33.69 17.47 -19.42
N ALA A 299 33.47 17.89 -18.16
CA ALA A 299 34.49 17.87 -17.12
C ALA A 299 34.73 16.47 -16.52
N VAL A 300 33.68 15.66 -16.37
CA VAL A 300 33.79 14.30 -15.82
C VAL A 300 34.35 13.32 -16.85
N ILE A 301 33.95 13.44 -18.11
CA ILE A 301 34.26 12.49 -19.19
C ILE A 301 35.27 13.14 -20.14
N ARG A 302 34.77 13.85 -21.17
CA ARG A 302 35.47 14.76 -22.10
C ARG A 302 34.43 15.64 -22.80
N PRO A 303 34.79 16.84 -23.30
CA PRO A 303 33.87 17.68 -24.07
C PRO A 303 33.21 16.93 -25.24
N GLY A 304 31.89 17.08 -25.38
CA GLY A 304 31.10 16.45 -26.43
C GLY A 304 30.73 14.98 -26.20
N LEU A 305 31.17 14.37 -25.08
CA LEU A 305 30.81 13.00 -24.71
C LEU A 305 29.79 12.98 -23.58
N GLY A 306 29.04 11.89 -23.51
CA GLY A 306 28.06 11.61 -22.45
C GLY A 306 28.09 10.16 -21.99
N LEU A 307 27.06 9.76 -21.25
CA LEU A 307 26.94 8.40 -20.72
C LEU A 307 25.60 7.78 -21.05
N GLU A 308 25.65 6.49 -21.31
CA GLU A 308 24.49 5.63 -21.41
C GLU A 308 24.49 4.63 -20.24
N VAL A 309 23.38 4.58 -19.50
CA VAL A 309 23.16 3.68 -18.36
C VAL A 309 21.93 2.84 -18.62
N VAL A 310 22.11 1.53 -18.64
CA VAL A 310 21.06 0.56 -18.93
C VAL A 310 20.88 -0.37 -17.73
N SER A 311 19.64 -0.51 -17.27
CA SER A 311 19.24 -1.47 -16.24
C SER A 311 18.45 -2.63 -16.84
N LYS A 312 18.71 -3.84 -16.33
CA LYS A 312 18.00 -5.06 -16.65
C LYS A 312 17.85 -5.93 -15.40
N VAL A 313 16.65 -6.43 -15.18
CA VAL A 313 16.30 -7.43 -14.17
C VAL A 313 15.69 -8.61 -14.92
N ASN A 314 16.15 -9.84 -14.70
CA ASN A 314 15.68 -11.02 -15.46
C ASN A 314 14.22 -11.44 -15.13
N ASP A 315 13.26 -10.57 -15.43
CA ASP A 315 11.82 -10.70 -15.25
C ASP A 315 11.43 -11.26 -13.85
N ILE A 316 12.14 -10.82 -12.80
CA ILE A 316 11.74 -11.06 -11.42
C ILE A 316 10.56 -10.13 -11.09
N PRO A 317 9.44 -10.67 -10.61
CA PRO A 317 8.26 -9.89 -10.28
C PRO A 317 8.53 -8.77 -9.26
N LYS A 318 7.89 -7.62 -9.44
CA LYS A 318 7.82 -6.60 -8.38
C LYS A 318 7.13 -7.21 -7.15
N GLY A 319 7.67 -6.93 -5.96
CA GLY A 319 7.15 -7.51 -4.71
C GLY A 319 7.73 -8.88 -4.33
N SER A 320 8.78 -9.34 -5.02
CA SER A 320 9.44 -10.64 -4.77
C SER A 320 9.99 -10.87 -3.36
N ARG A 321 10.06 -9.82 -2.53
CA ARG A 321 10.66 -9.81 -1.18
C ARG A 321 12.17 -10.09 -1.14
N LEU A 322 12.82 -10.09 -2.29
CA LEU A 322 14.28 -10.24 -2.44
C LEU A 322 15.00 -8.88 -2.58
N ALA A 323 14.26 -7.78 -2.40
CA ALA A 323 14.66 -6.39 -2.65
C ALA A 323 15.51 -6.17 -3.89
N VAL A 324 14.91 -6.58 -5.00
CA VAL A 324 15.42 -6.31 -6.32
C VAL A 324 15.65 -4.81 -6.53
N SER A 325 14.75 -3.93 -6.07
CA SER A 325 14.87 -2.48 -6.25
C SER A 325 16.11 -1.90 -5.60
N THR A 326 16.39 -2.26 -4.34
CA THR A 326 17.55 -1.73 -3.60
C THR A 326 18.85 -2.31 -4.12
N ASN A 327 18.88 -3.60 -4.46
CA ASN A 327 20.06 -4.20 -5.08
C ASN A 327 20.30 -3.65 -6.50
N LEU A 328 19.25 -3.31 -7.25
CA LEU A 328 19.37 -2.66 -8.55
C LEU A 328 19.93 -1.23 -8.40
N LEU A 329 19.42 -0.47 -7.44
CA LEU A 329 19.96 0.84 -7.11
C LEU A 329 21.43 0.75 -6.69
N ALA A 330 21.77 -0.21 -5.84
CA ALA A 330 23.16 -0.46 -5.44
C ALA A 330 24.02 -0.84 -6.66
N SER A 331 23.52 -1.70 -7.56
CA SER A 331 24.21 -2.08 -8.80
C SER A 331 24.45 -0.90 -9.75
N LEU A 332 23.50 0.04 -9.84
CA LEU A 332 23.65 1.28 -10.61
C LEU A 332 24.74 2.17 -10.00
N ILE A 333 24.69 2.33 -8.68
CA ILE A 333 25.66 3.13 -7.92
C ILE A 333 27.06 2.54 -8.05
N THR A 334 27.23 1.22 -7.92
CA THR A 334 28.53 0.56 -7.98
C THR A 334 29.13 0.62 -9.39
N ALA A 335 28.34 0.41 -10.45
CA ALA A 335 28.78 0.58 -11.83
C ALA A 335 29.31 2.00 -12.09
N LEU A 336 28.60 3.01 -11.60
CA LEU A 336 29.00 4.43 -11.73
C LEU A 336 30.21 4.78 -10.88
N MET A 337 30.30 4.25 -9.66
CA MET A 337 31.48 4.41 -8.79
C MET A 337 32.74 3.82 -9.45
N ARG A 338 32.64 2.63 -10.03
CA ARG A 338 33.74 1.99 -10.78
C ARG A 338 34.14 2.81 -12.00
N ALA A 339 33.15 3.25 -12.77
CA ALA A 339 33.37 4.05 -13.97
C ALA A 339 34.05 5.39 -13.65
N THR A 340 33.88 5.93 -12.45
CA THR A 340 34.42 7.25 -12.04
C THR A 340 35.63 7.17 -11.10
N GLY A 341 36.23 5.98 -10.93
CA GLY A 341 37.43 5.80 -10.11
C GLY A 341 37.21 5.92 -8.61
N GLN A 342 35.96 5.80 -8.14
CA GLN A 342 35.62 5.81 -6.71
C GLN A 342 35.89 4.46 -6.04
N THR A 343 36.06 3.40 -6.82
CA THR A 343 36.54 2.07 -6.36
C THR A 343 37.99 1.88 -6.77
N LYS A 344 38.71 1.00 -6.06
CA LYS A 344 40.10 0.62 -6.35
C LYS A 344 40.23 -0.11 -7.68
N GLN A 345 39.21 -0.86 -8.09
CA GLN A 345 39.22 -1.66 -9.31
C GLN A 345 37.99 -1.37 -10.19
N LEU A 346 38.22 -1.25 -11.50
CA LEU A 346 37.17 -1.11 -12.51
C LEU A 346 36.36 -2.40 -12.69
N THR A 347 37.02 -3.56 -12.66
CA THR A 347 36.44 -4.89 -12.86
C THR A 347 36.65 -5.76 -11.62
N GLY A 348 35.86 -6.82 -11.42
CA GLY A 348 35.95 -7.74 -10.29
C GLY A 348 34.97 -7.43 -9.15
N GLY A 349 35.23 -7.99 -7.96
CA GLY A 349 34.41 -7.79 -6.76
C GLY A 349 34.58 -6.39 -6.14
N LEU A 350 33.70 -6.05 -5.19
CA LEU A 350 33.85 -4.86 -4.35
C LEU A 350 34.64 -5.18 -3.08
N GLN A 351 35.47 -4.23 -2.63
CA GLN A 351 36.03 -4.28 -1.28
C GLN A 351 34.95 -3.96 -0.24
N LEU A 352 35.16 -4.40 1.01
CA LEU A 352 34.14 -4.26 2.07
C LEU A 352 33.83 -2.79 2.39
N ASP A 353 34.84 -1.92 2.37
CA ASP A 353 34.71 -0.48 2.57
C ASP A 353 33.96 0.19 1.41
N GLU A 354 34.24 -0.20 0.16
CA GLU A 354 33.54 0.26 -1.04
C GLU A 354 32.05 -0.15 -1.01
N ALA A 355 31.78 -1.40 -0.64
CA ALA A 355 30.41 -1.91 -0.49
C ALA A 355 29.63 -1.12 0.56
N ARG A 356 30.24 -0.79 1.71
CA ARG A 356 29.60 0.04 2.75
C ARG A 356 29.24 1.45 2.25
N VAL A 357 30.08 2.07 1.42
CA VAL A 357 29.75 3.35 0.78
C VAL A 357 28.59 3.20 -0.20
N ALA A 358 28.58 2.14 -1.01
CA ALA A 358 27.46 1.84 -1.90
C ALA A 358 26.15 1.62 -1.12
N VAL A 359 26.19 0.94 0.04
CA VAL A 359 25.03 0.84 0.95
C VAL A 359 24.56 2.22 1.39
N ALA A 360 25.45 3.06 1.92
CA ALA A 360 25.10 4.40 2.37
C ALA A 360 24.43 5.25 1.27
N ARG A 361 24.88 5.10 0.02
CA ARG A 361 24.33 5.79 -1.14
C ARG A 361 23.05 5.15 -1.67
N ALA A 362 22.91 3.83 -1.58
CA ALA A 362 21.64 3.17 -1.89
C ALA A 362 20.55 3.67 -0.93
N ILE A 363 20.87 3.83 0.36
CA ILE A 363 19.98 4.47 1.34
C ILE A 363 19.63 5.89 0.86
N LEU A 364 20.61 6.71 0.49
CA LEU A 364 20.33 8.05 -0.07
C LEU A 364 19.32 7.99 -1.23
N GLY A 365 19.58 7.13 -2.22
CA GLY A 365 18.75 7.01 -3.42
C GLY A 365 17.36 6.46 -3.14
N GLU A 366 17.20 5.56 -2.17
CA GLU A 366 15.90 5.09 -1.69
C GLU A 366 15.08 6.23 -1.08
N TRP A 367 15.70 7.07 -0.25
CA TRP A 367 15.04 8.21 0.39
C TRP A 367 14.74 9.34 -0.61
N LEU A 368 15.58 9.53 -1.64
CA LEU A 368 15.28 10.40 -2.78
C LEU A 368 14.11 9.86 -3.61
N GLY A 369 14.01 8.53 -3.76
CA GLY A 369 12.88 7.83 -4.40
C GLY A 369 11.65 7.65 -3.50
N GLY A 370 11.75 7.99 -2.21
CA GLY A 370 10.65 7.99 -1.25
C GLY A 370 10.38 6.68 -0.49
N SER A 371 11.27 5.68 -0.51
CA SER A 371 11.16 4.44 0.28
C SER A 371 12.12 4.43 1.47
N GLY A 372 11.64 4.20 2.70
CA GLY A 372 12.45 4.11 3.92
C GLY A 372 12.77 2.66 4.32
N GLY A 373 13.59 1.96 3.51
CA GLY A 373 13.93 0.54 3.71
C GLY A 373 14.85 0.25 4.91
N GLY A 374 15.34 -0.98 5.03
CA GLY A 374 16.38 -1.36 6.02
C GLY A 374 17.77 -1.45 5.38
N TRP A 375 18.86 -1.36 6.16
CA TRP A 375 20.21 -1.43 5.59
C TRP A 375 20.53 -2.79 4.97
N GLN A 376 19.82 -3.87 5.36
CA GLN A 376 20.10 -5.21 4.83
C GLN A 376 19.77 -5.32 3.34
N ASP A 377 19.05 -4.31 2.82
CA ASP A 377 18.36 -4.39 1.55
C ASP A 377 19.28 -4.42 0.33
N SER A 378 20.43 -3.79 0.48
CA SER A 378 21.57 -3.84 -0.44
C SER A 378 22.43 -5.10 -0.25
N GLY A 379 21.92 -6.12 0.46
CA GLY A 379 22.71 -7.26 0.88
C GLY A 379 23.34 -8.08 -0.24
N GLY A 380 22.77 -8.05 -1.45
CA GLY A 380 23.25 -8.77 -2.62
C GLY A 380 24.62 -8.29 -3.12
N ILE A 381 25.04 -7.06 -2.78
CA ILE A 381 26.38 -6.59 -3.19
C ILE A 381 27.52 -7.33 -2.47
N PHE A 382 27.23 -7.94 -1.31
CA PHE A 382 28.19 -8.72 -0.53
C PHE A 382 28.18 -10.19 -0.97
N PRO A 383 29.31 -10.91 -0.87
CA PRO A 383 29.37 -12.32 -1.21
C PRO A 383 28.72 -13.24 -0.16
N GLY A 384 28.18 -14.37 -0.62
CA GLY A 384 27.90 -15.54 0.20
C GLY A 384 26.92 -15.31 1.36
N VAL A 385 27.27 -15.87 2.52
CA VAL A 385 26.47 -15.81 3.75
C VAL A 385 27.00 -14.69 4.64
N LYS A 386 26.11 -13.80 5.07
CA LYS A 386 26.51 -12.63 5.85
C LYS A 386 25.62 -12.37 7.06
N LEU A 387 26.31 -12.25 8.18
CA LEU A 387 25.77 -11.80 9.46
C LEU A 387 25.99 -10.30 9.55
N ILE A 388 24.91 -9.55 9.73
CA ILE A 388 24.93 -8.11 9.75
C ILE A 388 24.41 -7.63 11.09
N ARG A 389 25.11 -6.69 11.73
CA ARG A 389 24.82 -6.26 13.10
C ARG A 389 24.89 -4.75 13.25
N GLY A 390 23.96 -4.18 14.02
CA GLY A 390 24.07 -2.81 14.51
C GLY A 390 25.32 -2.64 15.36
N VAL A 391 25.89 -1.44 15.33
CA VAL A 391 27.12 -1.09 16.03
C VAL A 391 26.86 0.13 16.89
N PRO A 392 27.29 0.15 18.17
CA PRO A 392 27.23 1.34 19.00
C PRO A 392 27.94 2.54 18.35
N ALA A 393 27.37 3.73 18.48
CA ALA A 393 28.01 4.97 18.07
C ALA A 393 29.19 5.28 19.02
N VAL A 394 30.28 5.81 18.49
CA VAL A 394 31.47 6.24 19.25
C VAL A 394 31.88 7.64 18.82
N GLU A 395 32.76 8.28 19.60
CA GLU A 395 33.30 9.60 19.28
C GLU A 395 33.87 9.66 17.85
N GLY A 396 33.42 10.64 17.07
CA GLY A 396 33.77 10.81 15.65
C GLY A 396 32.71 10.31 14.65
N ASP A 397 31.76 9.49 15.10
CA ASP A 397 30.58 9.15 14.29
C ASP A 397 29.60 10.34 14.22
N PRO A 398 28.91 10.57 13.10
CA PRO A 398 27.85 11.59 13.00
C PRO A 398 26.70 11.39 14.01
N GLU A 399 26.54 10.16 14.49
CA GLU A 399 25.50 9.74 15.42
C GLU A 399 25.92 9.81 16.90
N TRP A 400 27.19 10.11 17.21
CA TRP A 400 27.67 10.24 18.60
C TRP A 400 26.86 11.31 19.36
N GLU A 401 26.44 10.99 20.58
CA GLU A 401 25.53 11.80 21.43
C GLU A 401 24.12 12.06 20.83
N VAL A 402 23.82 11.54 19.64
CA VAL A 402 22.51 11.65 18.98
C VAL A 402 21.72 10.35 19.12
N SER A 403 22.35 9.20 18.86
CA SER A 403 21.74 7.88 19.01
C SER A 403 22.73 6.86 19.59
N ARG A 404 22.20 5.72 20.06
CA ARG A 404 23.02 4.66 20.67
C ARG A 404 23.85 3.89 19.65
N GLY A 405 23.32 3.72 18.44
CA GLY A 405 23.94 3.00 17.33
C GLY A 405 24.22 3.91 16.12
N ARG A 406 25.13 3.45 15.26
CA ARG A 406 25.48 4.06 13.97
C ARG A 406 24.42 3.78 12.92
N LEU A 407 24.37 4.61 11.87
CA LEU A 407 23.52 4.38 10.70
C LEU A 407 23.91 3.10 9.96
N LEU A 408 25.22 2.89 9.76
CA LEU A 408 25.75 1.77 8.97
C LEU A 408 26.10 0.59 9.88
N PRO A 409 25.69 -0.63 9.51
CA PRO A 409 25.97 -1.83 10.29
C PRO A 409 27.36 -2.40 9.99
N GLU A 410 27.80 -3.32 10.84
CA GLU A 410 28.92 -4.20 10.58
C GLU A 410 28.48 -5.44 9.81
N HIS A 411 29.33 -5.89 8.88
CA HIS A 411 29.12 -7.10 8.09
C HIS A 411 30.23 -8.12 8.41
N ARG A 412 29.83 -9.33 8.80
CA ARG A 412 30.73 -10.49 8.98
C ARG A 412 30.32 -11.59 8.00
N LEU A 413 31.25 -11.98 7.14
CA LEU A 413 31.06 -13.10 6.22
C LEU A 413 31.26 -14.43 6.96
N ILE A 414 30.33 -15.37 6.81
CA ILE A 414 30.40 -16.71 7.40
C ILE A 414 30.90 -17.70 6.34
N GLY A 415 31.84 -18.59 6.71
CA GLY A 415 32.39 -19.61 5.80
C GLY A 415 33.37 -19.08 4.75
N HIS A 416 33.72 -17.78 4.79
CA HIS A 416 34.69 -17.16 3.90
C HIS A 416 36.05 -17.03 4.59
N GLN A 417 36.71 -18.16 4.89
CA GLN A 417 38.11 -18.19 5.31
C GLN A 417 38.96 -18.79 4.19
N GLY A 418 39.90 -17.99 3.66
CA GLY A 418 41.08 -18.48 2.93
C GLY A 418 40.95 -18.67 1.42
N GLN A 419 40.73 -17.59 0.66
CA GLN A 419 41.24 -17.50 -0.72
C GLN A 419 42.06 -16.21 -0.86
N GLY A 420 43.24 -16.21 -0.26
CA GLY A 420 44.29 -15.29 -0.64
C GLY A 420 44.80 -15.69 -2.03
N GLU A 421 44.87 -14.70 -2.93
CA GLU A 421 45.82 -14.61 -4.04
C GLU A 421 46.19 -15.91 -4.77
N SER A 422 45.25 -16.50 -5.52
CA SER A 422 45.49 -17.21 -6.80
C SER A 422 44.27 -18.07 -7.15
N ALA A 423 43.34 -17.51 -7.92
CA ALA A 423 42.33 -18.30 -8.64
C ALA A 423 41.83 -17.53 -9.87
N ALA A 424 42.77 -17.11 -10.72
CA ALA A 424 42.47 -16.75 -12.10
C ALA A 424 42.69 -18.00 -12.97
N SER A 425 41.81 -18.99 -12.84
CA SER A 425 41.51 -20.05 -13.82
C SER A 425 40.85 -21.24 -13.13
N GLY A 426 39.75 -21.73 -13.69
CA GLY A 426 39.13 -23.00 -13.30
C GLY A 426 37.93 -22.85 -12.38
N ALA A 427 36.80 -23.44 -12.80
CA ALA A 427 35.65 -23.72 -11.95
C ALA A 427 36.10 -24.64 -10.80
N GLY A 428 36.42 -24.04 -9.65
CA GLY A 428 36.78 -24.76 -8.44
C GLY A 428 35.56 -25.48 -7.88
N GLU A 429 35.69 -26.80 -7.78
CA GLU A 429 34.71 -27.74 -7.24
C GLU A 429 34.16 -27.25 -5.89
N LEU A 430 32.83 -27.13 -5.81
CA LEU A 430 32.08 -27.00 -4.56
C LEU A 430 32.44 -28.21 -3.68
N SER A 431 32.87 -27.97 -2.45
CA SER A 431 33.09 -29.06 -1.49
C SER A 431 31.75 -29.76 -1.22
N ALA A 432 31.56 -30.92 -1.85
CA ALA A 432 30.37 -31.74 -1.69
C ALA A 432 30.10 -31.97 -0.20
N GLY A 433 29.01 -31.40 0.33
CA GLY A 433 28.58 -31.57 1.72
C GLY A 433 28.65 -30.32 2.64
N GLY A 434 29.06 -29.16 2.13
CA GLY A 434 29.00 -27.89 2.88
C GLY A 434 27.57 -27.34 3.07
N PHE A 435 27.41 -26.33 3.93
CA PHE A 435 26.11 -25.67 4.21
C PHE A 435 25.37 -25.25 2.92
N GLN A 436 26.10 -24.73 1.93
CA GLN A 436 25.51 -24.24 0.68
C GLN A 436 24.82 -25.35 -0.12
N ASP A 437 25.46 -26.52 -0.24
CA ASP A 437 24.90 -27.69 -0.92
C ASP A 437 23.73 -28.29 -0.15
N GLN A 438 23.86 -28.38 1.19
CA GLN A 438 22.80 -28.91 2.04
C GLN A 438 21.55 -28.03 2.00
N LEU A 439 21.72 -26.70 2.01
CA LEU A 439 20.63 -25.75 1.88
C LEU A 439 19.96 -25.88 0.50
N ALA A 440 20.74 -25.92 -0.59
CA ALA A 440 20.20 -26.05 -1.94
C ALA A 440 19.38 -27.33 -2.14
N ARG A 441 19.77 -28.44 -1.48
CA ARG A 441 19.05 -29.73 -1.55
C ARG A 441 17.82 -29.81 -0.65
N SER A 442 17.63 -28.86 0.26
CA SER A 442 16.57 -28.95 1.28
C SER A 442 15.64 -27.74 1.28
N LEU A 443 15.99 -26.64 0.62
CA LEU A 443 15.19 -25.43 0.54
C LEU A 443 14.50 -25.33 -0.82
N ILE A 444 13.19 -25.12 -0.83
CA ILE A 444 12.41 -24.82 -2.03
C ILE A 444 11.91 -23.39 -1.93
N LEU A 445 12.42 -22.55 -2.83
CA LEU A 445 12.14 -21.11 -2.88
C LEU A 445 10.92 -20.85 -3.77
N ILE A 446 9.93 -20.12 -3.25
CA ILE A 446 8.65 -19.87 -3.93
C ILE A 446 8.25 -18.40 -3.89
N HIS A 447 7.35 -18.03 -4.79
CA HIS A 447 6.60 -16.78 -4.77
C HIS A 447 5.10 -17.06 -4.88
N GLY A 448 4.31 -16.61 -3.90
CA GLY A 448 2.86 -16.83 -3.87
C GLY A 448 2.05 -16.03 -4.88
N GLY A 449 2.67 -15.08 -5.57
CA GLY A 449 2.04 -14.25 -6.60
C GLY A 449 1.40 -12.96 -6.08
N MET A 450 1.44 -12.70 -4.77
CA MET A 450 0.92 -11.47 -4.18
C MET A 450 1.96 -10.35 -4.20
N ALA A 451 1.52 -9.11 -4.41
CA ALA A 451 2.30 -7.90 -4.22
C ALA A 451 1.61 -7.03 -3.16
N GLN A 452 2.31 -6.67 -2.08
CA GLN A 452 1.72 -5.88 -0.98
C GLN A 452 2.61 -4.69 -0.62
N ASN A 453 1.96 -3.55 -0.37
CA ASN A 453 2.59 -2.35 0.15
C ASN A 453 2.96 -2.57 1.63
N VAL A 454 4.25 -2.44 1.95
CA VAL A 454 4.77 -2.60 3.32
C VAL A 454 4.97 -1.28 4.06
N GLY A 455 4.80 -0.13 3.40
CA GLY A 455 5.12 1.18 4.00
C GLY A 455 4.39 1.44 5.31
N ALA A 456 3.06 1.25 5.34
CA ALA A 456 2.27 1.44 6.56
C ALA A 456 2.67 0.47 7.68
N ILE A 457 3.05 -0.76 7.32
CA ILE A 457 3.45 -1.80 8.28
C ILE A 457 4.83 -1.48 8.86
N LEU A 458 5.74 -0.91 8.06
CA LEU A 458 7.04 -0.41 8.56
C LEU A 458 6.81 0.68 9.61
N ASN A 459 5.93 1.66 9.35
CA ASN A 459 5.59 2.70 10.33
C ASN A 459 4.93 2.11 11.59
N MET A 460 4.02 1.14 11.46
CA MET A 460 3.44 0.45 12.61
C MET A 460 4.52 -0.22 13.48
N VAL A 461 5.40 -1.03 12.88
CA VAL A 461 6.47 -1.74 13.62
C VAL A 461 7.44 -0.74 14.26
N THR A 462 7.71 0.38 13.59
CA THR A 462 8.48 1.52 14.13
C THR A 462 7.85 2.03 15.42
N SER A 463 6.58 2.43 15.36
CA SER A 463 5.87 3.03 16.49
C SER A 463 5.81 2.06 17.66
N LYS A 464 5.37 0.82 17.44
CA LYS A 464 5.28 -0.21 18.49
C LYS A 464 6.60 -0.47 19.20
N TYR A 465 7.68 -0.48 18.44
CA TYR A 465 9.01 -0.62 19.02
C TYR A 465 9.38 0.58 19.88
N LEU A 466 9.22 1.81 19.38
CA LEU A 466 9.63 3.04 20.09
C LEU A 466 8.78 3.29 21.35
N LEU A 467 7.53 2.82 21.33
CA LEU A 467 6.61 2.80 22.47
C LEU A 467 6.88 1.67 23.47
N ARG A 468 7.71 0.69 23.09
CA ARG A 468 8.00 -0.53 23.87
C ARG A 468 6.73 -1.24 24.32
N ASN A 469 5.78 -1.43 23.40
CA ASN A 469 4.57 -2.20 23.70
C ASN A 469 4.95 -3.58 24.23
N GLU A 470 4.29 -4.01 25.32
CA GLU A 470 4.72 -5.15 26.14
C GLU A 470 4.84 -6.44 25.30
N ALA A 471 3.77 -6.80 24.57
CA ALA A 471 3.70 -8.03 23.79
C ALA A 471 4.74 -8.06 22.64
N GLU A 472 4.90 -6.95 21.92
CA GLU A 472 5.86 -6.85 20.83
C GLU A 472 7.31 -6.81 21.32
N TRP A 473 7.57 -6.20 22.48
CA TRP A 473 8.90 -6.18 23.08
C TRP A 473 9.32 -7.56 23.58
N GLU A 474 8.45 -8.28 24.29
CA GLU A 474 8.68 -9.65 24.71
C GLU A 474 8.93 -10.57 23.50
N ALA A 475 8.09 -10.47 22.48
CA ALA A 475 8.26 -11.21 21.23
C ALA A 475 9.59 -10.89 20.55
N ARG A 476 10.06 -9.64 20.60
CA ARG A 476 11.37 -9.26 20.05
C ARG A 476 12.53 -9.90 20.82
N GLN A 477 12.45 -10.00 22.14
CA GLN A 477 13.47 -10.71 22.94
C GLN A 477 13.48 -12.21 22.60
N GLU A 478 12.31 -12.82 22.44
CA GLU A 478 12.20 -14.22 21.99
C GLU A 478 12.81 -14.42 20.59
N ALA A 479 12.53 -13.51 19.65
CA ALA A 479 13.09 -13.54 18.31
C ALA A 479 14.63 -13.46 18.31
N LEU A 480 15.25 -12.72 19.24
CA LEU A 480 16.71 -12.68 19.40
C LEU A 480 17.29 -14.02 19.90
N GLY A 481 16.56 -14.71 20.77
CA GLY A 481 16.89 -16.07 21.20
C GLY A 481 16.84 -17.05 20.02
N ILE A 482 15.79 -16.97 19.19
CA ILE A 482 15.65 -17.77 17.97
C ILE A 482 16.77 -17.41 16.96
N PHE A 483 17.08 -16.13 16.78
CA PHE A 483 18.14 -15.67 15.89
C PHE A 483 19.49 -16.32 16.23
N SER A 484 19.81 -16.43 17.52
CA SER A 484 21.05 -17.05 17.97
C SER A 484 21.11 -18.54 17.59
N ARG A 485 19.98 -19.26 17.64
CA ARG A 485 19.88 -20.65 17.16
C ARG A 485 20.01 -20.75 15.64
N VAL A 486 19.40 -19.82 14.89
CA VAL A 486 19.54 -19.74 13.42
C VAL A 486 20.99 -19.56 13.02
N VAL A 487 21.73 -18.65 13.67
CA VAL A 487 23.17 -18.46 13.41
C VAL A 487 23.96 -19.74 13.71
N ALA A 488 23.72 -20.38 14.85
CA ALA A 488 24.39 -21.62 15.22
C ALA A 488 24.12 -22.74 14.22
N ALA A 489 22.87 -22.89 13.75
CA ALA A 489 22.48 -23.88 12.75
C ALA A 489 23.17 -23.64 11.40
N VAL A 490 23.32 -22.38 10.98
CA VAL A 490 24.07 -22.04 9.76
C VAL A 490 25.56 -22.32 9.92
N GLU A 491 26.15 -22.01 11.07
CA GLU A 491 27.57 -22.29 11.36
C GLU A 491 27.86 -23.80 11.46
N SER A 492 26.92 -24.61 11.95
CA SER A 492 27.03 -26.07 12.02
C SER A 492 26.51 -26.82 10.79
N ALA A 493 25.98 -26.10 9.80
CA ALA A 493 25.30 -26.65 8.63
C ALA A 493 24.08 -27.55 8.95
N ASP A 494 23.39 -27.33 10.07
CA ASP A 494 22.17 -28.07 10.45
C ASP A 494 20.91 -27.45 9.82
N ILE A 495 20.54 -27.93 8.64
CA ILE A 495 19.37 -27.40 7.89
C ILE A 495 18.04 -27.75 8.57
N ARG A 496 17.97 -28.86 9.31
CA ARG A 496 16.74 -29.26 10.00
C ARG A 496 16.47 -28.35 11.19
N GLU A 497 17.51 -28.04 11.97
CA GLU A 497 17.40 -27.05 13.04
C GLU A 497 17.11 -25.65 12.50
N LEU A 498 17.70 -25.28 11.36
CA LEU A 498 17.39 -24.03 10.68
C LEU A 498 15.90 -23.92 10.35
N GLY A 499 15.34 -24.93 9.68
CA GLY A 499 13.91 -24.97 9.35
C GLY A 499 12.99 -24.97 10.58
N ARG A 500 13.36 -25.68 11.64
CA ARG A 500 12.63 -25.67 12.92
C ARG A 500 12.64 -24.28 13.56
N SER A 501 13.80 -23.62 13.59
CA SER A 501 13.96 -22.30 14.18
C SER A 501 13.23 -21.21 13.39
N THR A 502 13.26 -21.23 12.06
CA THR A 502 12.51 -20.26 11.24
C THR A 502 11.00 -20.47 11.38
N THR A 503 10.54 -21.72 11.49
CA THR A 503 9.13 -22.05 11.76
C THR A 503 8.69 -21.55 13.13
N ALA A 504 9.48 -21.77 14.17
CA ALA A 504 9.20 -21.25 15.50
C ALA A 504 9.13 -19.72 15.51
N ASN A 505 9.98 -19.05 14.74
CA ASN A 505 9.94 -17.60 14.57
C ASN A 505 8.62 -17.15 13.92
N TRP A 506 8.20 -17.84 12.85
CA TRP A 506 6.95 -17.59 12.13
C TRP A 506 5.71 -17.79 13.01
N GLU A 507 5.62 -18.92 13.70
CA GLU A 507 4.45 -19.27 14.51
C GLU A 507 4.37 -18.46 15.81
N GLY A 508 5.51 -18.01 16.33
CA GLY A 508 5.60 -17.25 17.57
C GLY A 508 5.79 -15.74 17.35
N PRO A 509 7.02 -15.23 17.53
CA PRO A 509 7.24 -13.80 17.72
C PRO A 509 6.99 -12.95 16.48
N LEU A 510 7.15 -13.47 15.25
CA LEU A 510 6.93 -12.65 14.04
C LEU A 510 5.48 -12.16 13.92
N LYS A 511 4.48 -13.01 14.20
CA LYS A 511 3.06 -12.63 14.15
C LYS A 511 2.66 -11.64 15.25
N ARG A 512 3.42 -11.60 16.35
CA ARG A 512 3.23 -10.62 17.44
C ARG A 512 3.91 -9.29 17.12
N ILE A 513 5.17 -9.29 16.68
CA ILE A 513 5.93 -8.07 16.35
C ILE A 513 5.34 -7.35 15.13
N ILE A 514 4.93 -8.12 14.12
CA ILE A 514 4.39 -7.62 12.86
C ILE A 514 2.96 -8.15 12.72
N PRO A 515 1.98 -7.49 13.38
CA PRO A 515 0.59 -7.82 13.13
C PRO A 515 0.29 -7.80 11.63
N TRP A 516 -0.41 -8.84 11.19
CA TRP A 516 -0.92 -9.04 9.83
C TRP A 516 0.17 -9.42 8.82
N VAL A 517 1.34 -9.83 9.32
CA VAL A 517 2.40 -10.49 8.54
C VAL A 517 1.91 -11.74 7.80
N SER A 518 0.92 -12.41 8.37
CA SER A 518 0.29 -13.60 7.80
C SER A 518 -1.02 -13.27 7.08
N ASN A 519 -1.35 -14.11 6.12
CA ASN A 519 -2.60 -14.08 5.37
C ASN A 519 -3.11 -15.50 5.15
N ALA A 520 -4.41 -15.61 4.82
CA ALA A 520 -5.06 -16.90 4.63
C ALA A 520 -4.40 -17.78 3.55
N PHE A 521 -3.84 -17.19 2.49
CA PHE A 521 -3.15 -17.94 1.44
C PHE A 521 -1.88 -18.61 1.99
N THR A 522 -1.03 -17.86 2.69
CA THR A 522 0.20 -18.38 3.32
C THR A 522 -0.10 -19.49 4.30
N GLU A 523 -1.08 -19.31 5.21
CA GLU A 523 -1.45 -20.35 6.18
C GLU A 523 -1.97 -21.61 5.48
N ALA A 524 -2.77 -21.45 4.42
CA ALA A 524 -3.32 -22.57 3.65
C ALA A 524 -2.21 -23.39 2.97
N ILE A 525 -1.23 -22.75 2.33
CA ILE A 525 -0.13 -23.47 1.67
C ILE A 525 0.81 -24.14 2.67
N ILE A 526 1.00 -23.57 3.87
CA ILE A 526 1.77 -24.21 4.94
C ILE A 526 1.04 -25.45 5.44
N ALA A 527 -0.27 -25.37 5.66
CA ALA A 527 -1.07 -26.51 6.09
C ALA A 527 -1.04 -27.65 5.05
N MET A 528 -1.25 -27.33 3.77
CA MET A 528 -1.18 -28.30 2.67
C MET A 528 0.22 -28.92 2.55
N ALA A 529 1.29 -28.12 2.68
CA ALA A 529 2.66 -28.63 2.65
C ALA A 529 2.96 -29.60 3.81
N ARG A 530 2.50 -29.26 5.03
CA ARG A 530 2.64 -30.13 6.20
C ARG A 530 1.89 -31.45 6.02
N GLU A 531 0.69 -31.41 5.45
CA GLU A 531 -0.11 -32.61 5.16
C GLU A 531 0.55 -33.51 4.11
N GLU A 532 1.05 -32.94 3.01
CA GLU A 532 1.69 -33.68 1.90
C GLU A 532 3.04 -34.33 2.29
N LEU A 533 3.82 -33.66 3.15
CA LEU A 533 5.19 -34.08 3.48
C LEU A 533 5.29 -34.85 4.80
N GLY A 534 4.38 -34.65 5.76
CA GLY A 534 4.46 -35.26 7.09
C GLY A 534 5.80 -34.94 7.78
N GLU A 535 6.51 -35.98 8.23
CA GLU A 535 7.83 -35.85 8.88
C GLU A 535 8.95 -35.29 7.97
N ASP A 536 8.74 -35.34 6.65
CA ASP A 536 9.68 -34.77 5.67
C ASP A 536 9.54 -33.24 5.56
N PHE A 537 8.54 -32.63 6.22
CA PHE A 537 8.42 -31.18 6.40
C PHE A 537 9.36 -30.72 7.51
N TRP A 538 10.47 -30.07 7.15
CA TRP A 538 11.44 -29.56 8.13
C TRP A 538 11.16 -28.13 8.57
N GLY A 539 10.39 -27.35 7.80
CA GLY A 539 9.97 -26.03 8.24
C GLY A 539 9.53 -25.06 7.14
N PHE A 540 9.20 -23.86 7.58
CA PHE A 540 8.81 -22.73 6.75
C PHE A 540 9.70 -21.51 7.01
N LEU A 541 9.97 -20.74 5.97
CA LEU A 541 10.66 -19.46 6.01
C LEU A 541 9.85 -18.42 5.24
N MET A 542 9.48 -17.35 5.93
CA MET A 542 8.99 -16.15 5.27
C MET A 542 10.20 -15.30 4.83
N LEU A 543 10.17 -14.77 3.61
CA LEU A 543 11.18 -13.84 3.11
C LEU A 543 10.65 -12.41 3.14
N GLY A 544 11.42 -11.50 3.72
CA GLY A 544 10.93 -10.15 4.01
C GLY A 544 9.71 -10.17 4.93
N GLY A 545 9.32 -9.02 5.49
CA GLY A 545 8.35 -9.03 6.60
C GLY A 545 6.88 -8.95 6.21
N MET A 546 6.47 -9.50 5.07
CA MET A 546 5.06 -9.75 4.74
C MET A 546 4.96 -10.98 3.82
N SER A 547 4.14 -11.95 4.24
CA SER A 547 3.96 -13.22 3.52
C SER A 547 3.07 -13.12 2.26
N GLY A 548 3.02 -14.18 1.45
CA GLY A 548 2.26 -14.23 0.18
C GLY A 548 3.06 -13.79 -1.06
N GLY A 549 4.17 -13.07 -0.85
CA GLY A 549 5.21 -12.81 -1.85
C GLY A 549 6.26 -13.92 -1.84
N GLY A 550 7.52 -13.58 -1.53
CA GLY A 550 8.62 -14.53 -1.39
C GLY A 550 8.57 -15.35 -0.08
N MET A 551 8.70 -16.67 -0.20
CA MET A 551 8.69 -17.63 0.91
C MET A 551 9.54 -18.85 0.56
N ALA A 552 9.82 -19.71 1.52
CA ALA A 552 10.47 -20.99 1.27
C ALA A 552 10.01 -22.09 2.22
N PHE A 553 10.10 -23.33 1.74
CA PHE A 553 9.87 -24.54 2.53
C PHE A 553 11.19 -25.30 2.71
N PHE A 554 11.45 -25.73 3.94
CA PHE A 554 12.50 -26.70 4.24
C PHE A 554 11.91 -28.11 4.19
N VAL A 555 12.52 -28.96 3.38
CA VAL A 555 12.08 -30.33 3.12
C VAL A 555 13.26 -31.30 3.22
N ALA A 556 12.97 -32.56 3.52
CA ALA A 556 13.99 -33.60 3.48
C ALA A 556 14.58 -33.74 2.06
N PRO A 557 15.92 -33.87 1.90
CA PRO A 557 16.57 -33.91 0.59
C PRO A 557 16.03 -34.93 -0.40
N HIS A 558 15.58 -36.11 0.08
CA HIS A 558 15.02 -37.14 -0.78
C HIS A 558 13.63 -36.79 -1.35
N ARG A 559 12.93 -35.80 -0.77
CA ARG A 559 11.63 -35.29 -1.25
C ARG A 559 11.75 -34.02 -2.08
N HIS A 560 12.93 -33.38 -2.15
CA HIS A 560 13.10 -32.05 -2.73
C HIS A 560 12.55 -31.93 -4.16
N GLY A 561 13.07 -32.73 -5.10
CA GLY A 561 12.62 -32.66 -6.50
C GLY A 561 11.12 -32.94 -6.68
N GLN A 562 10.59 -33.94 -5.97
CA GLN A 562 9.17 -34.26 -6.01
C GLN A 562 8.30 -33.10 -5.50
N PHE A 563 8.67 -32.49 -4.37
CA PHE A 563 7.90 -31.41 -3.78
C PHE A 563 8.04 -30.10 -4.56
N GLN A 564 9.20 -29.85 -5.19
CA GLN A 564 9.42 -28.67 -6.03
C GLN A 564 8.41 -28.62 -7.20
N GLU A 565 8.10 -29.76 -7.81
CA GLU A 565 7.06 -29.85 -8.83
C GLU A 565 5.65 -29.70 -8.23
N ARG A 566 5.41 -30.34 -7.09
CA ARG A 566 4.08 -30.41 -6.45
C ARG A 566 3.62 -29.09 -5.83
N VAL A 567 4.53 -28.32 -5.21
CA VAL A 567 4.19 -27.10 -4.48
C VAL A 567 3.55 -26.03 -5.38
N ARG A 568 3.90 -26.01 -6.67
CA ARG A 568 3.28 -25.12 -7.65
C ARG A 568 1.78 -25.36 -7.77
N ASP A 569 1.35 -26.62 -7.76
CA ASP A 569 -0.06 -26.98 -7.86
C ASP A 569 -0.83 -26.68 -6.57
N LEU A 570 -0.19 -26.89 -5.41
CA LEU A 570 -0.75 -26.50 -4.11
C LEU A 570 -1.00 -24.99 -4.05
N MET A 571 -0.01 -24.19 -4.47
CA MET A 571 -0.15 -22.73 -4.52
C MET A 571 -1.24 -22.30 -5.51
N ARG A 572 -1.34 -22.92 -6.70
CA ARG A 572 -2.41 -22.62 -7.66
C ARG A 572 -3.79 -22.96 -7.11
N SER A 573 -3.93 -24.08 -6.41
CA SER A 573 -5.19 -24.46 -5.76
C SER A 573 -5.58 -23.47 -4.68
N ALA A 574 -4.65 -23.10 -3.79
CA ALA A 574 -4.86 -22.10 -2.75
C ALA A 574 -5.23 -20.73 -3.33
N LYS A 575 -4.53 -20.30 -4.39
CA LYS A 575 -4.82 -19.07 -5.11
C LYS A 575 -6.22 -19.11 -5.71
N ALA A 576 -6.61 -20.18 -6.39
CA ALA A 576 -7.91 -20.30 -7.02
C ALA A 576 -9.08 -20.19 -6.02
N GLN A 577 -8.89 -20.65 -4.77
CA GLN A 577 -9.87 -20.50 -3.70
C GLN A 577 -9.98 -19.07 -3.15
N LEU A 578 -8.96 -18.23 -3.37
CA LEU A 578 -8.83 -16.90 -2.79
C LEU A 578 -8.71 -15.79 -3.84
N ASP A 579 -8.80 -16.09 -5.14
CA ASP A 579 -8.55 -15.15 -6.24
C ASP A 579 -9.54 -13.98 -6.23
N ASP A 580 -10.78 -14.25 -5.80
CA ASP A 580 -11.82 -13.24 -5.62
C ASP A 580 -11.66 -12.41 -4.34
N ALA A 581 -10.81 -12.85 -3.41
CA ALA A 581 -10.73 -12.33 -2.06
C ALA A 581 -9.40 -11.60 -1.77
N LEU A 582 -8.29 -12.09 -2.33
CA LEU A 582 -6.93 -11.57 -2.10
C LEU A 582 -6.28 -11.13 -3.41
N PRO A 583 -5.52 -10.02 -3.40
CA PRO A 583 -4.94 -9.46 -4.61
C PRO A 583 -3.69 -10.23 -5.05
N PHE A 584 -3.84 -11.09 -6.06
CA PHE A 584 -2.70 -11.71 -6.75
C PHE A 584 -2.30 -10.87 -7.98
N ALA A 585 -1.02 -10.55 -8.08
CA ALA A 585 -0.45 -9.80 -9.21
C ALA A 585 -0.04 -10.73 -10.37
N MET A 586 0.26 -11.99 -10.06
CA MET A 586 0.74 -12.98 -11.02
C MET A 586 0.39 -14.41 -10.55
N GLU A 587 0.64 -15.39 -11.42
CA GLU A 587 0.62 -16.79 -11.02
C GLU A 587 1.78 -17.13 -10.06
N PRO A 588 1.58 -18.04 -9.09
CA PRO A 588 2.66 -18.45 -8.20
C PRO A 588 3.82 -19.09 -8.98
N VAL A 589 5.05 -18.81 -8.57
CA VAL A 589 6.27 -19.35 -9.20
C VAL A 589 7.16 -20.06 -8.19
N VAL A 590 7.91 -21.04 -8.69
CA VAL A 590 8.97 -21.73 -7.96
C VAL A 590 10.29 -21.29 -8.57
N TYR A 591 11.30 -21.04 -7.74
CA TYR A 591 12.62 -20.62 -8.18
C TYR A 591 13.65 -21.73 -8.02
N ASP A 592 14.53 -21.83 -9.01
CA ASP A 592 15.85 -22.42 -8.83
C ASP A 592 16.79 -21.33 -8.33
N PHE A 593 17.62 -21.66 -7.34
CA PHE A 593 18.56 -20.69 -6.77
C PHE A 593 19.92 -21.32 -6.50
N ARG A 594 20.95 -20.45 -6.45
CA ARG A 594 22.30 -20.81 -6.03
C ARG A 594 22.87 -19.70 -5.16
N ILE A 595 23.57 -20.05 -4.08
CA ILE A 595 24.30 -19.06 -3.29
C ILE A 595 25.44 -18.49 -4.13
N ASN A 596 25.44 -17.17 -4.31
CA ASN A 596 26.44 -16.45 -5.06
C ASN A 596 27.67 -16.19 -4.17
N PRO A 597 28.87 -16.69 -4.52
CA PRO A 597 30.05 -16.54 -3.68
C PRO A 597 30.81 -15.21 -3.90
N ARG A 598 30.37 -14.36 -4.84
CA ARG A 598 31.10 -13.17 -5.30
C ARG A 598 30.43 -11.85 -4.91
N GLY A 599 29.12 -11.83 -4.71
CA GLY A 599 28.36 -10.58 -4.56
C GLY A 599 28.30 -9.83 -5.90
N SER A 600 28.33 -8.49 -5.85
CA SER A 600 28.40 -7.67 -7.07
C SER A 600 29.74 -7.86 -7.80
N TRP A 601 29.66 -8.11 -9.10
CA TRP A 601 30.82 -8.41 -9.94
C TRP A 601 30.78 -7.64 -11.26
N ALA A 602 31.90 -7.00 -11.59
CA ALA A 602 32.01 -6.18 -12.80
C ALA A 602 32.95 -6.79 -13.85
N GLU A 603 32.56 -6.71 -15.11
CA GLU A 603 33.36 -7.11 -16.27
C GLU A 603 33.34 -6.00 -17.32
N ILE A 604 34.34 -6.01 -18.21
CA ILE A 604 34.38 -5.09 -19.36
C ILE A 604 34.22 -5.90 -20.63
N GLU A 605 33.31 -5.47 -21.49
CA GLU A 605 33.09 -6.02 -22.82
C GLU A 605 33.66 -5.02 -23.84
N ASP A 606 34.57 -5.48 -24.70
CA ASP A 606 35.24 -4.67 -25.73
C ASP A 606 35.06 -5.26 -27.14
N GLY A 607 35.44 -4.48 -28.16
CA GLY A 607 35.41 -4.91 -29.55
C GLY A 607 34.04 -5.45 -29.99
N LYS A 608 33.99 -6.73 -30.37
CA LYS A 608 32.75 -7.41 -30.80
C LYS A 608 31.83 -7.82 -29.65
N ALA A 609 32.37 -7.93 -28.43
CA ALA A 609 31.58 -8.26 -27.25
C ALA A 609 30.83 -7.04 -26.68
N ALA A 610 31.30 -5.82 -26.97
CA ALA A 610 30.68 -4.56 -26.55
C ALA A 610 29.33 -4.31 -27.25
N MET A 611 28.30 -5.06 -26.88
CA MET A 611 26.95 -5.00 -27.43
C MET A 611 25.91 -4.96 -26.31
N MET A 612 24.87 -4.13 -26.48
CA MET A 612 23.75 -4.10 -25.53
C MET A 612 22.84 -5.33 -25.73
N PRO A 613 21.96 -5.68 -24.76
CA PRO A 613 21.02 -6.79 -24.93
C PRO A 613 20.04 -6.58 -26.10
N ALA A 614 19.56 -7.65 -26.73
CA ALA A 614 18.59 -7.56 -27.82
C ALA A 614 17.34 -6.71 -27.49
N ARG A 615 16.77 -6.87 -26.29
CA ARG A 615 15.62 -6.08 -25.81
C ARG A 615 15.90 -4.57 -25.72
N TYR A 616 17.16 -4.15 -25.55
CA TYR A 616 17.52 -2.73 -25.59
C TYR A 616 17.33 -2.17 -27.02
N TYR A 617 17.76 -2.89 -28.05
CA TYR A 617 17.60 -2.44 -29.44
C TYR A 617 16.13 -2.38 -29.88
N ALA A 618 15.27 -3.25 -29.35
CA ALA A 618 13.82 -3.17 -29.54
C ALA A 618 13.22 -1.84 -29.05
N LEU A 619 13.84 -1.18 -28.07
CA LEU A 619 13.42 0.13 -27.55
C LEU A 619 14.08 1.30 -28.30
N GLN A 620 15.36 1.17 -28.65
CA GLN A 620 16.11 2.25 -29.28
C GLN A 620 15.76 2.46 -30.75
N ILE A 621 15.67 1.38 -31.53
CA ILE A 621 15.49 1.48 -32.99
C ILE A 621 14.22 2.26 -33.35
N PRO A 622 13.04 1.99 -32.75
CA PRO A 622 11.84 2.76 -33.06
C PRO A 622 11.97 4.24 -32.72
N ARG A 623 12.62 4.58 -31.59
CA ARG A 623 12.89 5.98 -31.20
C ARG A 623 13.81 6.67 -32.20
N MET A 624 14.84 5.97 -32.67
CA MET A 624 15.74 6.50 -33.69
C MET A 624 15.01 6.78 -35.00
N ILE A 625 14.11 5.89 -35.42
CA ILE A 625 13.34 6.10 -36.64
C ILE A 625 12.38 7.30 -36.48
N GLY A 626 11.70 7.40 -35.33
CA GLY A 626 10.79 8.51 -35.03
C GLY A 626 11.46 9.89 -35.03
N ALA A 627 12.73 9.98 -34.62
CA ALA A 627 13.46 11.25 -34.59
C ALA A 627 14.07 11.67 -35.95
N GLY A 628 14.04 10.79 -36.97
CA GLY A 628 14.61 11.04 -38.30
C GLY A 628 16.09 10.67 -38.45
N ARG A 629 16.52 10.38 -39.69
CA ARG A 629 17.86 9.81 -40.00
C ARG A 629 19.03 10.77 -39.74
N GLU A 630 18.83 12.07 -39.85
CA GLU A 630 19.87 13.08 -39.69
C GLU A 630 20.17 13.43 -38.22
N ALA A 631 19.28 13.03 -37.30
CA ALA A 631 19.36 13.40 -35.89
C ALA A 631 20.31 12.55 -35.03
N HIS A 632 20.88 11.46 -35.56
CA HIS A 632 21.66 10.48 -34.75
C HIS A 632 23.14 10.45 -35.09
N SER A 633 23.96 10.29 -34.05
CA SER A 633 25.41 10.17 -34.18
C SER A 633 25.83 8.95 -35.04
N PRO A 634 26.98 9.02 -35.73
CA PRO A 634 27.51 7.89 -36.49
C PRO A 634 27.73 6.63 -35.63
N LEU A 635 28.21 6.78 -34.39
CA LEU A 635 28.43 5.65 -33.49
C LEU A 635 27.12 4.95 -33.11
N ARG A 636 26.04 5.70 -32.86
CA ARG A 636 24.73 5.12 -32.55
C ARG A 636 24.17 4.31 -33.72
N LYS A 637 24.39 4.75 -34.95
CA LYS A 637 24.02 4.00 -36.17
C LYS A 637 24.86 2.74 -36.33
N ALA A 638 26.18 2.83 -36.10
CA ALA A 638 27.10 1.72 -36.17
C ALA A 638 26.79 0.63 -35.11
N ASP A 639 26.33 1.02 -33.91
CA ASP A 639 25.91 0.10 -32.85
C ASP A 639 24.69 -0.76 -33.28
N VAL A 640 23.69 -0.14 -33.91
CA VAL A 640 22.52 -0.84 -34.45
C VAL A 640 22.90 -1.76 -35.61
N ASP A 641 23.75 -1.29 -36.54
CA ASP A 641 24.24 -2.11 -37.65
C ASP A 641 25.05 -3.31 -37.15
N ARG A 642 25.87 -3.11 -36.10
CA ARG A 642 26.62 -4.17 -35.43
C ARG A 642 25.69 -5.21 -34.81
N PHE A 643 24.64 -4.80 -34.11
CA PHE A 643 23.63 -5.74 -33.60
C PHE A 643 22.97 -6.53 -34.74
N ALA A 644 22.56 -5.85 -35.81
CA ALA A 644 21.88 -6.49 -36.95
C ALA A 644 22.79 -7.47 -37.71
N SER A 645 24.08 -7.17 -37.82
CA SER A 645 25.05 -7.97 -38.60
C SER A 645 25.80 -9.03 -37.81
N GLN A 646 25.94 -8.88 -36.48
CA GLN A 646 26.77 -9.75 -35.64
C GLN A 646 26.00 -10.53 -34.58
N SER A 647 24.71 -10.26 -34.37
CA SER A 647 23.89 -11.10 -33.48
C SER A 647 23.77 -12.52 -34.05
N ARG A 648 24.11 -13.51 -33.23
CA ARG A 648 24.14 -14.94 -33.62
C ARG A 648 22.78 -15.62 -33.47
N GLU A 649 21.83 -15.00 -32.76
CA GLU A 649 20.53 -15.58 -32.46
C GLU A 649 19.44 -15.02 -33.39
N ALA A 650 19.07 -15.80 -34.40
CA ALA A 650 18.03 -15.42 -35.37
C ALA A 650 16.67 -15.10 -34.70
N ALA A 651 16.37 -15.75 -33.57
CA ALA A 651 15.15 -15.50 -32.80
C ALA A 651 15.12 -14.09 -32.17
N GLU A 652 16.25 -13.62 -31.63
CA GLU A 652 16.36 -12.29 -31.04
C GLU A 652 16.22 -11.19 -32.11
N LEU A 653 16.90 -11.36 -33.24
CA LEU A 653 16.79 -10.46 -34.39
C LEU A 653 15.35 -10.37 -34.89
N LEU A 654 14.66 -11.51 -35.01
CA LEU A 654 13.26 -11.57 -35.43
C LEU A 654 12.34 -10.86 -34.44
N ALA A 655 12.58 -10.99 -33.13
CA ALA A 655 11.79 -10.34 -32.10
C ALA A 655 11.94 -8.81 -32.15
N VAL A 656 13.18 -8.30 -32.29
CA VAL A 656 13.45 -6.86 -32.46
C VAL A 656 12.83 -6.33 -33.75
N PHE A 657 12.96 -7.08 -34.86
CA PHE A 657 12.36 -6.72 -36.14
C PHE A 657 10.84 -6.61 -36.06
N ARG A 658 10.16 -7.63 -35.49
CA ARG A 658 8.69 -7.60 -35.28
C ARG A 658 8.25 -6.39 -34.46
N THR A 659 8.97 -6.11 -33.37
CA THR A 659 8.68 -4.96 -32.50
C THR A 659 8.82 -3.65 -33.26
N THR A 660 9.86 -3.52 -34.08
CA THR A 660 10.12 -2.34 -34.90
C THR A 660 9.04 -2.16 -35.97
N VAL A 661 8.66 -3.21 -36.69
CA VAL A 661 7.58 -3.17 -37.70
C VAL A 661 6.25 -2.74 -37.08
N ASN A 662 5.88 -3.31 -35.92
CA ASN A 662 4.66 -2.94 -35.22
C ASN A 662 4.64 -1.46 -34.79
N HIS A 663 5.80 -0.90 -34.45
CA HIS A 663 5.90 0.52 -34.08
C HIS A 663 5.87 1.45 -35.30
N LEU A 664 6.40 1.03 -36.45
CA LEU A 664 6.37 1.82 -37.69
C LEU A 664 5.00 1.82 -38.36
N PHE A 665 4.28 0.71 -38.24
CA PHE A 665 2.93 0.54 -38.77
C PHE A 665 1.97 0.19 -37.62
N PRO A 666 1.71 1.14 -36.70
CA PRO A 666 0.80 0.90 -35.60
C PRO A 666 -0.60 0.70 -36.15
N VAL A 667 -1.07 -0.54 -36.16
CA VAL A 667 -2.43 -0.84 -36.60
C VAL A 667 -3.36 -0.47 -35.44
N THR A 668 -4.12 0.63 -35.59
CA THR A 668 -5.00 1.18 -34.53
C THR A 668 -6.04 0.17 -34.06
N ARG A 669 -6.38 -0.80 -34.91
CA ARG A 669 -7.15 -2.01 -34.65
C ARG A 669 -6.71 -3.07 -35.66
N ALA A 670 -5.99 -4.10 -35.25
CA ALA A 670 -5.74 -5.23 -36.14
C ALA A 670 -7.10 -5.78 -36.59
N ALA A 671 -7.34 -5.87 -37.91
CA ALA A 671 -8.60 -6.35 -38.50
C ALA A 671 -8.80 -7.88 -38.31
N GLY A 672 -8.40 -8.41 -37.16
CA GLY A 672 -8.44 -9.83 -36.79
C GLY A 672 -8.12 -10.09 -35.32
N ASP A 673 -8.36 -9.13 -34.43
CA ASP A 673 -8.24 -9.36 -32.98
C ASP A 673 -9.57 -9.91 -32.43
N ASP A 674 -9.73 -11.24 -32.46
CA ASP A 674 -10.89 -11.98 -31.91
C ASP A 674 -11.24 -11.58 -30.47
N SER A 675 -10.29 -10.99 -29.73
CA SER A 675 -10.48 -10.54 -28.35
C SER A 675 -11.35 -9.29 -28.21
N ALA A 676 -11.25 -8.33 -29.15
CA ALA A 676 -11.96 -7.06 -29.06
C ALA A 676 -13.47 -7.22 -29.32
N ALA A 677 -13.82 -7.99 -30.35
CA ALA A 677 -15.22 -8.31 -30.66
C ALA A 677 -15.87 -9.08 -29.49
N ARG A 678 -15.17 -10.03 -28.89
CA ARG A 678 -15.62 -10.76 -27.69
C ARG A 678 -15.81 -9.84 -26.48
N TRP A 679 -14.91 -8.87 -26.28
CA TRP A 679 -15.06 -7.89 -25.20
C TRP A 679 -16.29 -6.99 -25.39
N ASP A 680 -16.56 -6.57 -26.62
CA ASP A 680 -17.75 -5.76 -26.90
C ASP A 680 -19.04 -6.57 -26.71
N GLU A 681 -19.08 -7.83 -27.17
CA GLU A 681 -20.19 -8.75 -26.92
C GLU A 681 -20.44 -8.96 -25.41
N GLN A 682 -19.38 -9.22 -24.64
CA GLN A 682 -19.47 -9.37 -23.19
C GLN A 682 -19.90 -8.06 -22.49
N ALA A 683 -19.50 -6.90 -23.00
CA ALA A 683 -19.95 -5.62 -22.45
C ALA A 683 -21.46 -5.41 -22.65
N GLU A 684 -22.00 -5.79 -23.81
CA GLU A 684 -23.45 -5.74 -24.06
C GLU A 684 -24.24 -6.75 -23.23
N GLU A 685 -23.68 -7.94 -22.98
CA GLU A 685 -24.25 -8.89 -22.02
C GLU A 685 -24.34 -8.29 -20.61
N ILE A 686 -23.28 -7.64 -20.13
CA ILE A 686 -23.27 -6.95 -18.83
C ILE A 686 -24.36 -5.87 -18.77
N ARG A 687 -24.57 -5.08 -19.84
CA ARG A 687 -25.63 -4.07 -19.88
C ARG A 687 -27.01 -4.70 -19.73
N ARG A 688 -27.29 -5.75 -20.53
CA ARG A 688 -28.59 -6.43 -20.59
C ARG A 688 -28.96 -7.07 -19.25
N GLU A 689 -28.01 -7.73 -18.59
CA GLU A 689 -28.29 -8.49 -17.37
C GLU A 689 -28.41 -7.64 -16.10
N ASN A 690 -27.85 -6.43 -16.10
CA ASN A 690 -27.69 -5.65 -14.88
C ASN A 690 -28.48 -4.32 -14.90
N GLY A 691 -29.42 -4.17 -15.84
CA GLY A 691 -30.37 -3.06 -15.85
C GLY A 691 -29.77 -1.72 -16.28
N PHE A 692 -28.90 -1.73 -17.29
CA PHE A 692 -28.40 -0.50 -17.91
C PHE A 692 -29.54 0.31 -18.56
N ASP A 693 -29.64 1.60 -18.22
CA ASP A 693 -30.60 2.53 -18.81
C ASP A 693 -29.88 3.45 -19.80
N SER A 694 -30.00 3.13 -21.10
CA SER A 694 -29.33 3.87 -22.17
C SER A 694 -29.85 5.31 -22.31
N VAL A 695 -31.14 5.54 -22.03
CA VAL A 695 -31.75 6.88 -22.09
C VAL A 695 -31.22 7.74 -20.95
N GLN A 696 -31.13 7.19 -19.75
CA GLN A 696 -30.53 7.88 -18.61
C GLN A 696 -29.04 8.16 -18.84
N HIS A 697 -28.28 7.18 -19.36
CA HIS A 697 -26.86 7.33 -19.66
C HIS A 697 -26.59 8.47 -20.64
N GLU A 698 -27.27 8.48 -21.79
CA GLU A 698 -27.07 9.53 -22.80
C GLU A 698 -27.48 10.92 -22.28
N ARG A 699 -28.53 11.00 -21.46
CA ARG A 699 -28.90 12.25 -20.79
C ARG A 699 -27.78 12.73 -19.85
N LEU A 700 -27.28 11.87 -18.97
CA LEU A 700 -26.22 12.22 -18.02
C LEU A 700 -24.91 12.59 -18.73
N ARG A 701 -24.54 11.85 -19.78
CA ARG A 701 -23.39 12.15 -20.64
C ARG A 701 -23.54 13.52 -21.30
N ALA A 702 -24.71 13.84 -21.86
CA ALA A 702 -24.97 15.14 -22.46
C ALA A 702 -25.07 16.28 -21.42
N ASP A 703 -25.47 15.99 -20.19
CA ASP A 703 -25.43 16.92 -19.06
C ASP A 703 -23.98 17.20 -18.63
N LEU A 704 -23.14 16.15 -18.58
CA LEU A 704 -21.71 16.25 -18.30
C LEU A 704 -21.03 17.07 -19.40
N GLN A 705 -21.13 16.71 -20.67
CA GLN A 705 -20.45 17.43 -21.75
C GLN A 705 -20.82 18.93 -21.79
N ARG A 706 -22.10 19.27 -21.60
CA ARG A 706 -22.59 20.66 -21.56
C ARG A 706 -22.31 21.40 -20.24
N GLY A 707 -21.73 20.74 -19.23
CA GLY A 707 -21.38 21.34 -17.95
C GLY A 707 -22.56 21.63 -17.01
N ARG A 708 -23.71 20.95 -17.23
CA ARG A 708 -24.85 20.98 -16.29
C ARG A 708 -24.57 20.18 -15.03
N ILE A 709 -23.78 19.12 -15.17
CA ILE A 709 -23.18 18.35 -14.06
C ILE A 709 -21.66 18.29 -14.26
N GLY A 710 -20.93 18.02 -13.18
CA GLY A 710 -19.46 18.03 -13.14
C GLY A 710 -19.00 18.12 -11.68
N LEU A 711 -17.69 17.96 -11.44
CA LEU A 711 -17.15 17.94 -10.08
C LEU A 711 -17.44 19.25 -9.33
N ALA A 712 -17.27 20.39 -9.99
CA ALA A 712 -17.60 21.71 -9.42
C ALA A 712 -19.10 21.88 -9.14
N ARG A 713 -19.96 21.21 -9.91
CA ARG A 713 -21.43 21.28 -9.80
C ARG A 713 -22.01 20.31 -8.79
N ASN A 714 -21.20 19.41 -8.24
CA ASN A 714 -21.60 18.58 -7.11
C ASN A 714 -21.86 19.42 -5.85
N ARG A 715 -21.13 20.53 -5.71
CA ARG A 715 -21.12 21.36 -4.51
C ARG A 715 -22.37 22.21 -4.39
N LEU A 716 -22.85 22.34 -3.15
CA LEU A 716 -23.86 23.33 -2.79
C LEU A 716 -23.29 24.76 -2.92
N PRO A 717 -24.15 25.76 -3.14
CA PRO A 717 -23.72 27.17 -3.18
C PRO A 717 -23.03 27.61 -1.90
N VAL A 718 -22.02 28.48 -2.02
CA VAL A 718 -21.19 28.96 -0.89
C VAL A 718 -21.97 29.89 0.05
N ASP A 719 -23.00 30.58 -0.46
CA ASP A 719 -23.92 31.43 0.29
C ASP A 719 -24.99 30.63 1.05
N LEU A 720 -25.06 29.32 0.84
CA LEU A 720 -25.97 28.45 1.58
C LEU A 720 -25.49 28.30 3.02
N GLU A 721 -26.34 28.64 3.99
CA GLU A 721 -26.04 28.47 5.40
C GLU A 721 -25.94 26.97 5.76
N ILE A 722 -24.78 26.58 6.29
CA ILE A 722 -24.50 25.23 6.78
C ILE A 722 -23.95 25.38 8.20
N LEU A 723 -24.72 24.89 9.17
CA LEU A 723 -24.37 24.92 10.59
C LEU A 723 -24.23 23.50 11.13
N ASP A 724 -23.49 23.38 12.23
CA ASP A 724 -23.49 22.17 13.03
C ASP A 724 -24.87 21.94 13.69
N VAL A 725 -25.09 20.73 14.17
CA VAL A 725 -26.32 20.37 14.89
C VAL A 725 -26.27 20.76 16.36
N GLU A 726 -27.44 20.95 16.96
CA GLU A 726 -27.61 21.05 18.41
C GLU A 726 -27.71 19.64 19.02
N ASP A 727 -27.37 19.49 20.30
CA ASP A 727 -27.46 18.19 20.98
C ASP A 727 -28.93 17.72 21.12
N SER A 728 -29.88 18.66 21.11
CA SER A 728 -31.34 18.41 21.10
C SER A 728 -31.85 17.79 19.79
N ASP A 729 -31.11 17.94 18.69
CA ASP A 729 -31.45 17.36 17.38
C ASP A 729 -31.17 15.85 17.32
N LEU A 730 -30.41 15.33 18.29
CA LEU A 730 -29.90 13.97 18.31
C LEU A 730 -30.63 13.10 19.32
N VAL A 731 -30.84 11.83 18.96
CA VAL A 731 -31.21 10.78 19.91
C VAL A 731 -29.92 10.23 20.54
N PRO A 732 -29.70 10.34 21.87
CA PRO A 732 -28.43 10.00 22.51
C PRO A 732 -28.30 8.47 22.74
N ALA A 733 -28.27 7.69 21.66
CA ALA A 733 -28.20 6.23 21.67
C ALA A 733 -26.88 5.64 22.23
N HIS A 734 -25.88 6.48 22.51
CA HIS A 734 -24.64 6.08 23.17
C HIS A 734 -24.79 5.93 24.70
N LEU A 735 -25.82 6.55 25.28
CA LEU A 735 -26.15 6.49 26.70
C LEU A 735 -26.97 5.23 27.03
N PRO A 736 -26.93 4.73 28.28
CA PRO A 736 -27.80 3.65 28.71
C PRO A 736 -29.30 4.00 28.52
N THR A 737 -30.08 3.04 28.02
CA THR A 737 -31.54 3.15 27.91
C THR A 737 -32.26 2.78 29.20
N SER A 738 -33.51 3.21 29.36
CA SER A 738 -34.39 2.70 30.41
C SER A 738 -34.73 1.23 30.17
N GLY A 739 -35.09 0.50 31.24
CA GLY A 739 -35.48 -0.91 31.15
C GLY A 739 -36.65 -1.14 30.19
N GLU A 740 -37.69 -0.28 30.25
CA GLU A 740 -38.88 -0.39 29.39
C GLU A 740 -38.55 -0.23 27.89
N VAL A 741 -37.72 0.74 27.54
CA VAL A 741 -37.25 0.96 26.15
C VAL A 741 -36.48 -0.26 25.66
N TRP A 742 -35.55 -0.75 26.48
CA TRP A 742 -34.75 -1.93 26.16
C TRP A 742 -35.63 -3.17 25.94
N GLU A 743 -36.55 -3.46 26.88
CA GLU A 743 -37.46 -4.60 26.82
C GLU A 743 -38.37 -4.56 25.59
N SER A 744 -38.86 -3.38 25.21
CA SER A 744 -39.67 -3.19 23.99
C SER A 744 -38.90 -3.57 22.72
N GLY A 745 -37.67 -3.08 22.58
CA GLY A 745 -36.81 -3.42 21.44
C GLY A 745 -36.39 -4.89 21.44
N GLU A 746 -36.07 -5.45 22.61
CA GLU A 746 -35.75 -6.87 22.77
C GLU A 746 -36.93 -7.74 22.34
N ALA A 747 -38.15 -7.41 22.77
CA ALA A 747 -39.35 -8.13 22.39
C ALA A 747 -39.62 -8.03 20.87
N ALA A 748 -39.33 -6.90 20.23
CA ALA A 748 -39.45 -6.75 18.78
C ALA A 748 -38.45 -7.64 18.02
N ILE A 749 -37.19 -7.73 18.48
CA ILE A 749 -36.20 -8.64 17.90
C ILE A 749 -36.65 -10.10 18.09
N ALA A 750 -37.08 -10.48 19.30
CA ALA A 750 -37.55 -11.83 19.61
C ALA A 750 -38.77 -12.25 18.77
N ARG A 751 -39.65 -11.30 18.39
CA ARG A 751 -40.78 -11.55 17.48
C ARG A 751 -40.38 -11.68 16.02
N GLY A 752 -39.11 -11.45 15.66
CA GLY A 752 -38.61 -11.50 14.29
C GLY A 752 -39.04 -10.28 13.47
N GLU A 753 -39.11 -9.09 14.08
CA GLU A 753 -39.51 -7.85 13.39
C GLU A 753 -38.36 -7.17 12.62
N VAL A 754 -37.14 -7.72 12.68
CA VAL A 754 -35.91 -7.10 12.15
C VAL A 754 -35.18 -8.02 11.16
N ALA A 755 -34.69 -7.46 10.06
CA ALA A 755 -33.71 -8.07 9.17
C ALA A 755 -32.45 -7.20 9.07
N VAL A 756 -31.31 -7.83 8.77
CA VAL A 756 -30.04 -7.14 8.54
C VAL A 756 -29.80 -7.04 7.03
N VAL A 757 -29.33 -5.88 6.57
CA VAL A 757 -28.97 -5.63 5.17
C VAL A 757 -27.54 -5.09 5.11
N THR A 758 -26.61 -5.94 4.71
CA THR A 758 -25.19 -5.59 4.56
C THR A 758 -24.89 -5.10 3.15
N LEU A 759 -24.40 -3.87 3.03
CA LEU A 759 -24.03 -3.24 1.77
C LEU A 759 -22.67 -3.73 1.26
N ALA A 760 -22.67 -4.57 0.22
CA ALA A 760 -21.48 -5.22 -0.35
C ALA A 760 -21.42 -5.14 -1.90
N ALA A 761 -22.11 -4.18 -2.52
CA ALA A 761 -22.09 -4.00 -3.97
C ALA A 761 -20.77 -3.40 -4.49
N GLY A 762 -20.01 -2.70 -3.64
CA GLY A 762 -18.73 -2.09 -4.01
C GLY A 762 -17.54 -3.04 -3.90
N VAL A 763 -16.56 -2.91 -4.80
CA VAL A 763 -15.30 -3.69 -4.76
C VAL A 763 -14.30 -3.22 -3.70
N GLY A 764 -14.57 -2.10 -3.01
CA GLY A 764 -13.70 -1.61 -1.94
C GLY A 764 -12.31 -1.17 -2.43
N SER A 765 -12.23 -0.38 -3.50
CA SER A 765 -10.98 -0.02 -4.19
C SER A 765 -9.87 0.53 -3.30
N ARG A 766 -10.19 1.26 -2.22
CA ARG A 766 -9.21 1.72 -1.21
C ARG A 766 -8.56 0.54 -0.48
N TRP A 767 -9.38 -0.39 0.03
CA TRP A 767 -8.92 -1.59 0.72
C TRP A 767 -8.10 -2.51 -0.19
N THR A 768 -8.55 -2.68 -1.43
CA THR A 768 -7.95 -3.61 -2.39
C THR A 768 -6.88 -2.97 -3.26
N THR A 769 -6.60 -1.68 -3.09
CA THR A 769 -5.72 -0.89 -3.96
C THR A 769 -6.05 -1.04 -5.46
N GLY A 770 -7.35 -1.19 -5.76
CA GLY A 770 -7.87 -1.36 -7.12
C GLY A 770 -7.62 -2.74 -7.75
N ALA A 771 -7.25 -3.76 -6.97
CA ALA A 771 -6.89 -5.10 -7.48
C ALA A 771 -8.06 -5.93 -8.04
N GLY A 772 -9.28 -5.40 -8.08
CA GLY A 772 -10.45 -6.08 -8.65
C GLY A 772 -11.02 -7.21 -7.80
N VAL A 773 -10.56 -7.38 -6.56
CA VAL A 773 -11.08 -8.37 -5.60
C VAL A 773 -12.24 -7.80 -4.78
N VAL A 774 -12.99 -8.68 -4.12
CA VAL A 774 -14.21 -8.34 -3.40
C VAL A 774 -13.93 -8.22 -1.90
N LYS A 775 -14.02 -7.00 -1.38
CA LYS A 775 -13.76 -6.69 0.04
C LYS A 775 -14.57 -7.56 1.00
N ALA A 776 -15.83 -7.87 0.69
CA ALA A 776 -16.71 -8.63 1.59
C ALA A 776 -16.16 -10.01 1.97
N VAL A 777 -15.47 -10.68 1.06
CA VAL A 777 -14.92 -12.04 1.25
C VAL A 777 -13.41 -12.03 1.55
N ASN A 778 -12.78 -10.86 1.62
CA ASN A 778 -11.35 -10.71 1.92
C ASN A 778 -11.04 -11.17 3.36
N PRO A 779 -10.20 -12.21 3.57
CA PRO A 779 -9.84 -12.69 4.90
C PRO A 779 -8.72 -11.85 5.51
N PHE A 780 -9.07 -10.78 6.23
CA PHE A 780 -8.13 -9.72 6.58
C PHE A 780 -7.61 -9.73 8.02
N VAL A 781 -8.28 -10.44 8.93
CA VAL A 781 -7.94 -10.45 10.37
C VAL A 781 -8.06 -11.85 10.93
N THR A 782 -7.20 -12.19 11.90
CA THR A 782 -7.32 -13.44 12.65
C THR A 782 -8.22 -13.22 13.88
N MET A 783 -9.33 -13.95 13.98
CA MET A 783 -10.23 -13.98 15.13
C MET A 783 -10.62 -15.42 15.45
N ALA A 784 -10.64 -15.77 16.75
CA ALA A 784 -10.79 -17.15 17.21
C ALA A 784 -9.87 -18.15 16.46
N GLY A 785 -8.59 -17.78 16.27
CA GLY A 785 -7.56 -18.65 15.69
C GLY A 785 -7.62 -18.88 14.17
N ARG A 786 -8.50 -18.21 13.44
CA ARG A 786 -8.60 -18.32 11.96
C ARG A 786 -8.71 -16.95 11.31
N HIS A 787 -8.25 -16.84 10.07
CA HIS A 787 -8.48 -15.65 9.25
C HIS A 787 -9.98 -15.55 8.91
N ARG A 788 -10.59 -14.40 9.21
CA ARG A 788 -12.01 -14.12 9.01
C ARG A 788 -12.21 -13.03 7.96
N SER A 789 -13.27 -13.18 7.17
CA SER A 789 -13.70 -12.15 6.22
C SER A 789 -14.68 -11.15 6.85
N PHE A 790 -14.89 -10.01 6.19
CA PHE A 790 -15.89 -9.03 6.65
C PHE A 790 -17.28 -9.66 6.73
N LEU A 791 -17.70 -10.40 5.69
CA LEU A 791 -19.01 -11.02 5.63
C LEU A 791 -19.18 -12.09 6.72
N GLU A 792 -18.15 -12.90 6.96
CA GLU A 792 -18.15 -13.91 8.01
C GLU A 792 -18.36 -13.29 9.40
N ILE A 793 -17.68 -12.18 9.71
CA ILE A 793 -17.86 -11.44 10.97
C ILE A 793 -19.31 -10.98 11.13
N HIS A 794 -19.93 -10.45 10.08
CA HIS A 794 -21.33 -10.02 10.15
C HIS A 794 -22.30 -11.18 10.37
N LEU A 795 -22.10 -12.31 9.69
CA LEU A 795 -22.92 -13.51 9.91
C LEU A 795 -22.72 -14.13 11.30
N ALA A 796 -21.51 -14.04 11.86
CA ALA A 796 -21.20 -14.48 13.22
C ALA A 796 -21.95 -13.63 14.27
N LYS A 797 -22.06 -12.30 14.07
CA LYS A 797 -22.88 -11.43 14.93
C LYS A 797 -24.38 -11.73 14.80
N THR A 798 -24.89 -11.90 13.58
CA THR A 798 -26.30 -12.29 13.39
C THR A 798 -26.59 -13.63 14.07
N ARG A 799 -25.67 -14.60 13.97
CA ARG A 799 -25.78 -15.88 14.67
C ARG A 799 -25.86 -15.72 16.19
N ALA A 800 -24.98 -14.90 16.77
CA ALA A 800 -24.98 -14.61 18.21
C ALA A 800 -26.35 -14.06 18.66
N LEU A 801 -26.91 -13.12 17.91
CA LEU A 801 -28.24 -12.55 18.17
C LEU A 801 -29.36 -13.58 18.07
N MET A 802 -29.36 -14.39 17.01
CA MET A 802 -30.38 -15.44 16.83
C MET A 802 -30.39 -16.42 18.00
N ARG A 803 -29.21 -16.82 18.49
CA ARG A 803 -29.09 -17.68 19.68
C ARG A 803 -29.55 -16.98 20.94
N ARG A 804 -29.16 -15.71 21.14
CA ARG A 804 -29.53 -14.92 22.31
C ARG A 804 -31.03 -14.73 22.45
N TYR A 805 -31.73 -14.43 21.34
CA TYR A 805 -33.15 -14.07 21.36
C TYR A 805 -34.08 -15.19 20.87
N GLY A 806 -33.55 -16.34 20.44
CA GLY A 806 -34.35 -17.46 19.93
C GLY A 806 -35.16 -17.12 18.67
N ALA A 807 -34.71 -16.13 17.89
CA ALA A 807 -35.42 -15.62 16.72
C ALA A 807 -34.63 -15.84 15.44
N ALA A 808 -35.32 -16.08 14.32
CA ALA A 808 -34.70 -16.05 13.00
C ALA A 808 -34.56 -14.61 12.52
N ILE A 809 -33.35 -14.20 12.16
CA ILE A 809 -33.05 -12.86 11.65
C ILE A 809 -32.56 -13.01 10.20
N PRO A 810 -33.36 -12.62 9.20
CA PRO A 810 -32.92 -12.60 7.80
C PRO A 810 -31.69 -11.71 7.62
N HIS A 811 -30.64 -12.26 7.00
CA HIS A 811 -29.44 -11.51 6.64
C HIS A 811 -29.37 -11.37 5.13
N VAL A 812 -29.58 -10.16 4.63
CA VAL A 812 -29.46 -9.81 3.22
C VAL A 812 -28.09 -9.22 2.95
N VAL A 813 -27.43 -9.67 1.89
CA VAL A 813 -26.20 -9.08 1.37
C VAL A 813 -26.50 -8.49 0.00
N THR A 814 -26.38 -7.17 -0.15
CA THR A 814 -26.55 -6.51 -1.45
C THR A 814 -25.26 -6.64 -2.25
N THR A 815 -25.40 -6.88 -3.55
CA THR A 815 -24.28 -7.22 -4.45
C THR A 815 -24.41 -6.46 -5.77
N SER A 816 -23.32 -6.35 -6.53
CA SER A 816 -23.34 -5.83 -7.91
C SER A 816 -22.84 -6.89 -8.88
N TYR A 817 -22.88 -6.59 -10.18
CA TYR A 817 -22.24 -7.42 -11.21
C TYR A 817 -20.74 -7.68 -10.96
N LEU A 818 -20.07 -6.86 -10.14
CA LEU A 818 -18.67 -7.03 -9.76
C LEU A 818 -18.48 -7.96 -8.55
N THR A 819 -19.49 -8.09 -7.67
CA THR A 819 -19.34 -8.76 -6.37
C THR A 819 -20.21 -10.00 -6.21
N HIS A 820 -21.28 -10.14 -7.01
CA HIS A 820 -22.30 -11.17 -6.84
C HIS A 820 -21.75 -12.59 -6.90
N SER A 821 -21.11 -12.97 -8.02
CA SER A 821 -20.65 -14.35 -8.22
C SER A 821 -19.56 -14.76 -7.21
N ALA A 822 -18.69 -13.83 -6.82
CA ALA A 822 -17.67 -14.08 -5.80
C ALA A 822 -18.32 -14.36 -4.44
N ILE A 823 -19.23 -13.49 -3.99
CA ILE A 823 -19.91 -13.66 -2.70
C ILE A 823 -20.74 -14.96 -2.69
N GLU A 824 -21.45 -15.26 -3.77
CA GLU A 824 -22.22 -16.50 -3.92
C GLU A 824 -21.34 -17.75 -3.81
N ARG A 825 -20.22 -17.80 -4.55
CA ARG A 825 -19.25 -18.91 -4.48
C ARG A 825 -18.73 -19.12 -3.07
N HIS A 826 -18.32 -18.04 -2.39
CA HIS A 826 -17.77 -18.13 -1.04
C HIS A 826 -18.82 -18.57 -0.01
N LEU A 827 -20.05 -18.07 -0.10
CA LEU A 827 -21.16 -18.53 0.76
C LEU A 827 -21.49 -20.00 0.52
N GLY A 828 -21.54 -20.45 -0.74
CA GLY A 828 -21.77 -21.84 -1.09
C GLY A 828 -20.66 -22.77 -0.57
N ALA A 829 -19.39 -22.43 -0.84
CA ALA A 829 -18.23 -23.23 -0.43
C ALA A 829 -18.08 -23.32 1.10
N SER A 830 -18.39 -22.24 1.82
CA SER A 830 -18.30 -22.18 3.28
C SER A 830 -19.56 -22.64 4.01
N ARG A 831 -20.65 -22.95 3.28
CA ARG A 831 -22.00 -23.19 3.83
C ARG A 831 -22.42 -22.03 4.76
N ASN A 832 -22.42 -20.82 4.20
CA ASN A 832 -22.67 -19.56 4.91
C ASN A 832 -21.76 -19.37 6.13
N TYR A 833 -20.50 -19.83 6.06
CA TYR A 833 -19.55 -19.82 7.18
C TYR A 833 -20.09 -20.47 8.47
N GLY A 834 -20.96 -21.49 8.34
CA GLY A 834 -21.60 -22.14 9.49
C GLY A 834 -22.72 -21.32 10.15
N HIS A 835 -23.19 -20.24 9.52
CA HIS A 835 -24.38 -19.52 9.95
C HIS A 835 -25.65 -20.35 9.67
N PRO A 836 -26.44 -20.70 10.70
CA PRO A 836 -27.60 -21.60 10.54
C PRO A 836 -28.86 -20.88 10.04
N GLY A 837 -28.87 -19.55 10.05
CA GLY A 837 -30.02 -18.73 9.68
C GLY A 837 -30.12 -18.44 8.18
N PRO A 838 -31.19 -17.74 7.79
CA PRO A 838 -31.47 -17.41 6.40
C PRO A 838 -30.57 -16.28 5.87
N VAL A 839 -29.78 -16.59 4.84
CA VAL A 839 -28.91 -15.64 4.13
C VAL A 839 -29.39 -15.46 2.70
N PHE A 840 -29.58 -14.21 2.27
CA PHE A 840 -30.09 -13.86 0.94
C PHE A 840 -29.14 -12.93 0.20
N LEU A 841 -29.00 -13.12 -1.11
CA LEU A 841 -28.30 -12.18 -1.98
C LEU A 841 -29.28 -11.29 -2.72
N SER A 842 -29.09 -9.97 -2.64
CA SER A 842 -29.80 -8.99 -3.46
C SER A 842 -28.90 -8.57 -4.62
N ARG A 843 -29.15 -9.11 -5.82
CA ARG A 843 -28.40 -8.73 -7.03
C ARG A 843 -28.80 -7.32 -7.46
N GLY A 844 -27.81 -6.46 -7.70
CA GLY A 844 -28.02 -5.12 -8.23
C GLY A 844 -28.58 -5.14 -9.65
N GLN A 845 -29.57 -4.27 -9.91
CA GLN A 845 -30.23 -4.12 -11.21
C GLN A 845 -30.14 -2.68 -11.74
N SER A 846 -29.01 -2.02 -11.43
CA SER A 846 -28.64 -0.70 -11.95
C SER A 846 -27.13 -0.67 -12.17
N ILE A 847 -26.69 -0.30 -13.38
CA ILE A 847 -25.26 -0.05 -13.69
C ILE A 847 -25.08 1.28 -14.42
N GLY A 848 -23.91 1.90 -14.26
CA GLY A 848 -23.44 3.03 -15.04
C GLY A 848 -22.31 2.65 -15.99
N GLN A 849 -22.20 3.34 -17.12
CA GLN A 849 -21.06 3.26 -18.03
C GLN A 849 -20.05 4.35 -17.65
N ARG A 850 -18.78 3.96 -17.48
CA ARG A 850 -17.68 4.87 -17.18
C ARG A 850 -17.39 5.75 -18.40
N LEU A 851 -16.99 6.99 -18.15
CA LEU A 851 -16.65 7.97 -19.18
C LEU A 851 -15.18 8.41 -19.05
N VAL A 852 -14.58 8.83 -20.16
CA VAL A 852 -13.35 9.63 -20.15
C VAL A 852 -13.67 10.94 -19.42
N PRO A 853 -12.89 11.35 -18.41
CA PRO A 853 -13.20 12.52 -17.60
C PRO A 853 -13.05 13.81 -18.40
N MET A 854 -13.77 14.86 -18.00
CA MET A 854 -13.55 16.19 -18.53
C MET A 854 -12.27 16.77 -17.93
N THR A 855 -11.47 17.47 -18.74
CA THR A 855 -10.24 18.14 -18.28
C THR A 855 -10.54 19.17 -17.21
N ARG A 856 -11.63 19.93 -17.33
CA ARG A 856 -12.07 20.89 -16.32
C ARG A 856 -12.38 20.24 -14.96
N ASP A 857 -12.90 19.01 -14.96
CA ASP A 857 -13.22 18.29 -13.73
C ASP A 857 -11.96 17.74 -13.07
N LEU A 858 -10.98 17.28 -13.88
CA LEU A 858 -9.66 16.88 -13.39
C LEU A 858 -8.88 18.07 -12.80
N THR A 859 -8.86 19.20 -13.50
CA THR A 859 -8.24 20.44 -13.01
C THR A 859 -8.88 20.86 -11.69
N PHE A 860 -10.22 20.93 -11.62
CA PHE A 860 -10.93 21.24 -10.38
C PHE A 860 -10.57 20.28 -9.24
N LEU A 861 -10.57 18.96 -9.49
CA LEU A 861 -10.19 17.96 -8.49
C LEU A 861 -8.79 18.22 -7.89
N TRP A 862 -7.85 18.68 -8.71
CA TRP A 862 -6.47 18.89 -8.32
C TRP A 862 -6.17 20.25 -7.70
N GLU A 863 -6.95 21.26 -8.03
CA GLU A 863 -6.85 22.62 -7.49
C GLU A 863 -7.58 22.74 -6.14
N GLU A 864 -8.72 22.06 -6.00
CA GLU A 864 -9.62 22.26 -4.87
C GLU A 864 -9.44 21.25 -3.72
N ALA A 865 -8.85 20.10 -3.97
CA ALA A 865 -8.55 19.18 -2.88
C ALA A 865 -7.32 19.70 -2.13
N THR A 866 -7.41 19.86 -0.81
CA THR A 866 -6.23 20.07 0.04
C THR A 866 -5.39 18.80 0.00
N HIS A 867 -4.51 18.73 -0.98
CA HIS A 867 -3.61 17.62 -1.12
C HIS A 867 -2.50 17.73 -0.08
N GLU A 868 -2.12 16.59 0.49
CA GLU A 868 -0.88 16.50 1.21
C GLU A 868 0.24 17.05 0.30
N THR A 869 0.95 18.06 0.78
CA THR A 869 2.12 18.58 0.09
C THR A 869 3.17 17.49 0.17
N LEU A 870 3.51 16.87 -0.95
CA LEU A 870 4.57 15.87 -0.95
C LEU A 870 5.92 16.58 -0.82
N ASP A 871 7.00 15.84 -0.58
CA ASP A 871 8.34 16.42 -0.75
C ASP A 871 8.51 17.00 -2.17
N GLU A 872 9.39 17.98 -2.34
CA GLU A 872 9.53 18.78 -3.56
C GLU A 872 9.64 17.92 -4.84
N ASN A 873 10.36 16.81 -4.77
CA ASN A 873 10.54 15.91 -5.92
C ASN A 873 9.28 15.11 -6.23
N LYS A 874 8.61 14.58 -5.21
CA LYS A 874 7.29 13.94 -5.39
C LYS A 874 6.22 14.91 -5.87
N GLN A 875 6.33 16.20 -5.54
CA GLN A 875 5.42 17.22 -6.05
C GLN A 875 5.62 17.43 -7.57
N LYS A 876 6.86 17.58 -8.03
CA LYS A 876 7.18 17.69 -9.46
C LYS A 876 6.71 16.45 -10.25
N VAL A 877 6.89 15.26 -9.68
CA VAL A 877 6.38 13.98 -10.21
C VAL A 877 4.87 14.04 -10.42
N ARG A 878 4.14 14.46 -9.38
CA ARG A 878 2.68 14.54 -9.39
C ARG A 878 2.18 15.50 -10.46
N GLU A 879 2.81 16.66 -10.61
CA GLU A 879 2.42 17.67 -11.61
C GLU A 879 2.66 17.20 -13.05
N ALA A 880 3.77 16.53 -13.32
CA ALA A 880 4.03 15.93 -14.63
C ALA A 880 2.99 14.85 -14.98
N GLY A 881 2.68 13.96 -14.03
CA GLY A 881 1.64 12.94 -14.21
C GLY A 881 0.25 13.54 -14.48
N ARG A 882 -0.12 14.61 -13.77
CA ARG A 882 -1.36 15.36 -14.00
C ARG A 882 -1.46 15.89 -15.43
N ARG A 883 -0.37 16.46 -15.97
CA ARG A 883 -0.34 16.97 -17.35
C ARG A 883 -0.56 15.85 -18.38
N ALA A 884 0.12 14.72 -18.22
CA ALA A 884 -0.05 13.57 -19.10
C ALA A 884 -1.50 13.04 -19.11
N ILE A 885 -2.16 13.03 -17.95
CA ILE A 885 -3.58 12.65 -17.83
C ILE A 885 -4.49 13.62 -18.57
N LEU A 886 -4.24 14.95 -18.50
CA LEU A 886 -5.03 15.93 -19.24
C LEU A 886 -4.93 15.72 -20.75
N ASP A 887 -3.72 15.50 -21.27
CA ASP A 887 -3.50 15.28 -22.70
C ASP A 887 -4.11 13.95 -23.16
N TRP A 888 -4.05 12.91 -22.33
CA TRP A 888 -4.78 11.67 -22.55
C TRP A 888 -6.29 11.90 -22.67
N ALA A 889 -6.91 12.61 -21.72
CA ALA A 889 -8.35 12.86 -21.73
C ALA A 889 -8.80 13.64 -22.99
N ARG A 890 -8.01 14.64 -23.42
CA ARG A 890 -8.24 15.38 -24.67
C ARG A 890 -8.14 14.49 -25.90
N SER A 891 -7.07 13.70 -25.99
CA SER A 891 -6.83 12.84 -27.16
C SER A 891 -7.86 11.72 -27.31
N LYS A 892 -8.40 11.21 -26.20
CA LYS A 892 -9.46 10.18 -26.20
C LYS A 892 -10.87 10.74 -26.37
N GLY A 893 -11.07 12.04 -26.08
CA GLY A 893 -12.35 12.72 -26.18
C GLY A 893 -13.05 12.83 -24.82
N GLU A 894 -13.15 14.06 -24.30
CA GLU A 894 -13.74 14.37 -23.00
C GLU A 894 -15.23 13.98 -22.95
N GLY A 895 -15.62 13.22 -21.92
CA GLY A 895 -17.00 12.75 -21.74
C GLY A 895 -17.44 11.66 -22.73
N ALA A 896 -16.51 11.06 -23.49
CA ALA A 896 -16.79 9.88 -24.30
C ALA A 896 -16.86 8.61 -23.45
N ASP A 897 -17.55 7.58 -23.94
CA ASP A 897 -17.62 6.28 -23.25
C ASP A 897 -16.22 5.66 -23.14
N TYR A 898 -15.84 5.27 -21.93
CA TYR A 898 -14.57 4.59 -21.68
C TYR A 898 -14.66 3.12 -22.10
N THR A 899 -14.15 2.82 -23.29
CA THR A 899 -14.21 1.50 -23.94
C THR A 899 -12.85 0.80 -24.05
N ASP A 900 -11.74 1.53 -23.83
CA ASP A 900 -10.37 1.04 -23.97
C ASP A 900 -9.89 0.19 -22.76
N ASN A 901 -10.70 -0.77 -22.30
CA ASN A 901 -10.37 -1.70 -21.20
C ASN A 901 -11.19 -3.00 -21.29
N VAL A 902 -10.91 -3.96 -20.40
CA VAL A 902 -11.71 -5.19 -20.25
C VAL A 902 -13.15 -4.87 -19.82
N PRO A 903 -14.16 -5.67 -20.25
CA PRO A 903 -15.58 -5.31 -20.13
C PRO A 903 -16.04 -4.91 -18.73
N LEU A 904 -15.68 -5.69 -17.70
CA LEU A 904 -16.05 -5.40 -16.30
C LEU A 904 -15.56 -4.03 -15.82
N GLN A 905 -14.41 -3.57 -16.32
CA GLN A 905 -13.79 -2.28 -15.97
C GLN A 905 -14.35 -1.10 -16.77
N ARG A 906 -15.30 -1.33 -17.69
CA ARG A 906 -16.01 -0.26 -18.42
C ARG A 906 -17.23 0.29 -17.68
N PHE A 907 -17.70 -0.42 -16.65
CA PHE A 907 -18.93 -0.09 -15.93
C PHE A 907 -18.68 0.19 -14.44
N ASN A 908 -19.68 0.72 -13.74
CA ASN A 908 -19.68 0.88 -12.29
C ASN A 908 -21.07 0.66 -11.67
N PRO A 909 -21.16 0.21 -10.41
CA PRO A 909 -22.39 0.35 -9.64
C PRO A 909 -22.65 1.85 -9.35
N PRO A 910 -23.86 2.38 -9.57
CA PRO A 910 -24.15 3.83 -9.57
C PRO A 910 -24.36 4.43 -8.17
N GLY A 911 -23.61 3.97 -7.18
CA GLY A 911 -23.67 4.43 -5.79
C GLY A 911 -24.63 3.64 -4.90
N HIS A 912 -24.40 3.72 -3.59
CA HIS A 912 -25.09 2.92 -2.57
C HIS A 912 -26.58 3.26 -2.41
N PHE A 913 -27.05 4.39 -2.95
CA PHE A 913 -28.49 4.68 -3.02
C PHE A 913 -29.28 3.53 -3.64
N TYR A 914 -28.77 2.88 -4.68
CA TYR A 914 -29.50 1.85 -5.41
C TYR A 914 -29.54 0.49 -4.71
N GLU A 915 -28.74 0.26 -3.67
CA GLU A 915 -28.67 -1.05 -3.02
C GLU A 915 -29.97 -1.41 -2.32
N VAL A 916 -30.58 -0.49 -1.56
CA VAL A 916 -31.88 -0.72 -0.90
C VAL A 916 -33.05 -0.77 -1.90
N PRO A 917 -33.22 0.19 -2.83
CA PRO A 917 -34.23 0.14 -3.88
C PRO A 917 -34.17 -1.12 -4.75
N ASN A 918 -32.97 -1.69 -4.93
CA ASN A 918 -32.85 -2.95 -5.67
C ASN A 918 -33.50 -4.13 -4.96
N LEU A 919 -33.62 -4.15 -3.61
CA LEU A 919 -34.42 -5.19 -2.93
C LEU A 919 -35.88 -5.14 -3.37
N LEU A 920 -36.42 -3.95 -3.66
CA LEU A 920 -37.78 -3.81 -4.19
C LEU A 920 -37.83 -4.25 -5.66
N ARG A 921 -36.92 -3.72 -6.50
CA ARG A 921 -36.92 -3.98 -7.95
C ARG A 921 -36.69 -5.44 -8.32
N ASN A 922 -35.80 -6.13 -7.59
CA ASN A 922 -35.51 -7.53 -7.83
C ASN A 922 -36.47 -8.49 -7.10
N GLY A 923 -37.50 -7.96 -6.43
CA GLY A 923 -38.53 -8.73 -5.73
C GLY A 923 -38.07 -9.40 -4.42
N LEU A 924 -36.83 -9.21 -3.97
CA LEU A 924 -36.34 -9.83 -2.73
C LEU A 924 -37.10 -9.34 -1.50
N LEU A 925 -37.38 -8.03 -1.39
CA LEU A 925 -38.12 -7.51 -0.24
C LEU A 925 -39.54 -8.11 -0.18
N GLY A 926 -40.21 -8.25 -1.33
CA GLY A 926 -41.51 -8.90 -1.41
C GLY A 926 -41.47 -10.36 -0.93
N ARG A 927 -40.45 -11.12 -1.36
CA ARG A 927 -40.23 -12.49 -0.87
C ARG A 927 -39.97 -12.55 0.63
N LEU A 928 -39.11 -11.67 1.15
CA LEU A 928 -38.82 -11.59 2.58
C LEU A 928 -40.06 -11.28 3.41
N ILE A 929 -40.90 -10.35 2.99
CA ILE A 929 -42.14 -10.02 3.70
C ILE A 929 -43.12 -11.19 3.66
N GLY A 930 -43.17 -11.94 2.55
CA GLY A 930 -43.97 -13.16 2.44
C GLY A 930 -43.51 -14.28 3.39
N GLU A 931 -42.20 -14.49 3.51
CA GLU A 931 -41.62 -15.51 4.40
C GLU A 931 -41.61 -15.08 5.88
N TYR A 932 -41.45 -13.78 6.15
CA TYR A 932 -41.35 -13.18 7.48
C TYR A 932 -42.41 -12.08 7.64
N PRO A 933 -43.70 -12.43 7.84
CA PRO A 933 -44.80 -11.45 7.81
C PRO A 933 -44.75 -10.40 8.94
N ARG A 934 -44.05 -10.71 10.05
CA ARG A 934 -43.85 -9.78 11.16
C ARG A 934 -42.70 -8.80 10.93
N LEU A 935 -41.97 -8.92 9.83
CA LEU A 935 -40.86 -8.03 9.50
C LEU A 935 -41.37 -6.58 9.34
N LYS A 936 -40.69 -5.65 10.04
CA LYS A 936 -41.01 -4.22 10.03
C LYS A 936 -39.78 -3.34 9.80
N TRP A 937 -38.61 -3.81 10.22
CA TRP A 937 -37.39 -3.01 10.20
C TRP A 937 -36.27 -3.69 9.42
N LEU A 938 -35.53 -2.89 8.65
CA LEU A 938 -34.25 -3.28 8.08
C LEU A 938 -33.14 -2.49 8.77
N LEU A 939 -32.14 -3.17 9.31
CA LEU A 939 -30.88 -2.53 9.69
C LEU A 939 -29.93 -2.58 8.50
N VAL A 940 -29.79 -1.46 7.80
CA VAL A 940 -28.89 -1.31 6.65
C VAL A 940 -27.54 -0.79 7.14
N HIS A 941 -26.43 -1.43 6.76
CA HIS A 941 -25.08 -0.95 7.12
C HIS A 941 -24.03 -1.32 6.07
N ASN A 942 -22.91 -0.60 6.06
CA ASN A 942 -21.78 -0.95 5.20
C ASN A 942 -21.12 -2.26 5.65
N ILE A 943 -20.59 -3.02 4.68
CA ILE A 943 -19.77 -4.21 4.94
C ILE A 943 -18.57 -3.93 5.86
N ASP A 944 -18.05 -2.71 5.87
CA ASP A 944 -16.90 -2.31 6.68
C ASP A 944 -17.23 -1.61 8.01
N THR A 945 -18.52 -1.47 8.36
CA THR A 945 -18.97 -1.03 9.69
C THR A 945 -19.12 -2.24 10.61
N LEU A 946 -17.99 -2.80 11.08
CA LEU A 946 -17.97 -4.09 11.77
C LEU A 946 -18.68 -4.10 13.14
N GLY A 947 -18.91 -2.94 13.76
CA GLY A 947 -19.66 -2.84 15.01
C GLY A 947 -21.19 -2.81 14.87
N ALA A 948 -21.72 -2.63 13.65
CA ALA A 948 -23.15 -2.50 13.42
C ALA A 948 -23.89 -3.83 13.59
N MET A 949 -24.94 -3.88 14.42
CA MET A 949 -25.82 -5.03 14.59
C MET A 949 -27.16 -4.59 15.22
N PRO A 950 -28.24 -5.37 15.11
CA PRO A 950 -29.48 -5.08 15.83
C PRO A 950 -29.21 -4.88 17.32
N ASP A 951 -29.65 -3.74 17.85
CA ASP A 951 -29.49 -3.34 19.25
C ASP A 951 -30.87 -3.07 19.86
N PRO A 952 -31.24 -3.75 20.97
CA PRO A 952 -32.54 -3.57 21.60
C PRO A 952 -32.81 -2.13 22.07
N GLY A 953 -31.80 -1.45 22.63
CA GLY A 953 -31.94 -0.09 23.11
C GLY A 953 -32.27 0.88 21.97
N ILE A 954 -31.52 0.80 20.86
CA ILE A 954 -31.75 1.62 19.68
C ILE A 954 -33.12 1.32 19.05
N LEU A 955 -33.47 0.05 18.88
CA LEU A 955 -34.77 -0.32 18.32
C LEU A 955 -35.92 0.16 19.21
N GLY A 956 -35.79 0.02 20.53
CA GLY A 956 -36.74 0.55 21.50
C GLY A 956 -36.96 2.05 21.35
N MET A 957 -35.88 2.83 21.25
CA MET A 957 -35.96 4.28 21.02
C MET A 957 -36.70 4.64 19.72
N LEU A 958 -36.47 3.88 18.65
CA LEU A 958 -37.16 4.06 17.36
C LEU A 958 -38.63 3.65 17.41
N LEU A 959 -39.01 2.70 18.25
CA LEU A 959 -40.40 2.33 18.47
C LEU A 959 -41.16 3.43 19.25
N GLU A 960 -40.51 4.10 20.20
CA GLU A 960 -41.10 5.24 20.91
C GLU A 960 -41.20 6.50 20.03
N ARG A 961 -40.19 6.73 19.18
CA ARG A 961 -40.09 7.89 18.30
C ARG A 961 -39.96 7.45 16.84
N PRO A 962 -41.07 6.98 16.23
CA PRO A 962 -41.02 6.39 14.89
C PRO A 962 -40.60 7.42 13.84
N SER A 963 -39.59 7.05 13.06
CA SER A 963 -39.18 7.71 11.82
C SER A 963 -39.16 6.68 10.69
N THR A 964 -39.23 7.16 9.45
CA THR A 964 -39.07 6.26 8.30
C THR A 964 -37.63 5.78 8.21
N LEU A 965 -36.67 6.68 8.40
CA LEU A 965 -35.24 6.40 8.41
C LEU A 965 -34.57 6.90 9.70
N GLY A 966 -33.92 6.02 10.45
CA GLY A 966 -33.07 6.38 11.59
C GLY A 966 -31.59 6.22 11.24
N PHE A 967 -30.85 7.30 11.10
CA PHE A 967 -29.42 7.27 10.75
C PHE A 967 -28.54 7.31 11.99
N GLU A 968 -27.59 6.38 12.10
CA GLU A 968 -26.58 6.41 13.17
C GLU A 968 -25.39 7.29 12.77
N VAL A 969 -24.98 8.18 13.67
CA VAL A 969 -23.83 9.07 13.52
C VAL A 969 -22.86 8.88 14.69
N ILE A 970 -21.57 9.09 14.45
CA ILE A 970 -20.53 9.02 15.47
C ILE A 970 -19.80 10.37 15.60
N PRO A 971 -19.27 10.72 16.78
CA PRO A 971 -18.43 11.89 16.93
C PRO A 971 -17.22 11.83 15.99
N ARG A 972 -16.93 12.91 15.27
CA ARG A 972 -15.86 13.00 14.27
C ARG A 972 -14.46 12.93 14.91
N ARG A 973 -13.51 12.35 14.18
CA ARG A 973 -12.06 12.36 14.46
C ARG A 973 -11.29 12.80 13.21
N MET A 974 -10.01 13.11 13.38
CA MET A 974 -9.13 13.59 12.31
C MET A 974 -9.10 12.70 11.06
N ASP A 975 -9.17 11.38 11.24
CA ASP A 975 -9.08 10.42 10.14
C ASP A 975 -10.43 10.18 9.43
N ASP A 976 -11.54 10.69 9.99
CA ASP A 976 -12.87 10.53 9.40
C ASP A 976 -13.03 11.50 8.22
N ARG A 977 -13.16 10.95 7.02
CA ARG A 977 -13.41 11.70 5.78
C ARG A 977 -14.76 11.34 5.18
N GLY A 978 -15.54 12.36 4.86
CA GLY A 978 -16.83 12.22 4.18
C GLY A 978 -17.96 12.95 4.88
N GLY A 979 -19.18 12.52 4.56
CA GLY A 979 -20.39 13.25 4.94
C GLY A 979 -20.58 13.36 6.46
N GLY A 980 -21.09 14.50 6.89
CA GLY A 980 -21.42 14.80 8.27
C GLY A 980 -22.89 15.13 8.44
N LEU A 981 -23.36 15.13 9.69
CA LEU A 981 -24.68 15.64 10.01
C LEU A 981 -24.62 17.16 10.12
N ALA A 982 -25.52 17.86 9.42
CA ALA A 982 -25.54 19.32 9.40
C ALA A 982 -26.98 19.85 9.38
N ARG A 983 -27.10 21.12 9.74
CA ARG A 983 -28.28 21.95 9.45
C ARG A 983 -27.99 22.78 8.20
N VAL A 984 -28.65 22.44 7.10
CA VAL A 984 -28.49 23.11 5.80
C VAL A 984 -29.75 23.93 5.52
N ALA A 985 -29.62 25.25 5.44
CA ALA A 985 -30.73 26.19 5.31
C ALA A 985 -31.86 25.90 6.31
N GLY A 986 -31.51 25.78 7.60
CA GLY A 986 -32.44 25.52 8.70
C GLY A 986 -32.85 24.05 8.89
N ARG A 987 -32.57 23.16 7.92
CA ARG A 987 -33.04 21.77 7.95
C ARG A 987 -31.93 20.77 8.26
N LEU A 988 -32.21 19.84 9.18
CA LEU A 988 -31.33 18.71 9.47
C LEU A 988 -31.25 17.75 8.28
N ARG A 989 -30.03 17.44 7.85
CA ARG A 989 -29.74 16.43 6.83
C ARG A 989 -28.30 15.95 6.93
N LEU A 990 -28.03 14.79 6.36
CA LEU A 990 -26.67 14.39 6.05
C LEU A 990 -26.17 15.21 4.87
N LEU A 991 -24.99 15.79 5.04
CA LEU A 991 -24.28 16.54 4.03
C LEU A 991 -23.11 15.70 3.53
N GLU A 992 -23.25 15.13 2.34
CA GLU A 992 -22.22 14.32 1.71
C GLU A 992 -20.97 15.15 1.41
N GLY A 993 -19.77 14.56 1.57
CA GLY A 993 -18.51 15.27 1.35
C GLY A 993 -18.38 15.88 -0.06
N LEU A 994 -18.94 15.20 -1.06
CA LEU A 994 -18.98 15.68 -2.45
C LEU A 994 -19.87 16.92 -2.65
N ALA A 995 -20.80 17.17 -1.72
CA ALA A 995 -21.77 18.27 -1.78
C ALA A 995 -21.32 19.51 -1.01
N GLN A 996 -20.26 19.43 -0.21
CA GLN A 996 -19.81 20.54 0.62
C GLN A 996 -19.32 21.71 -0.25
N PRO A 997 -19.68 22.96 0.06
CA PRO A 997 -19.21 24.12 -0.70
C PRO A 997 -17.68 24.29 -0.67
N ARG A 998 -17.09 23.99 0.49
CA ARG A 998 -15.65 24.10 0.78
C ARG A 998 -15.24 23.01 1.77
N GLU A 999 -13.96 22.66 1.79
CA GLU A 999 -13.44 21.62 2.71
C GLU A 999 -13.56 22.05 4.19
N GLU A 1000 -13.48 23.35 4.50
CA GLU A 1000 -13.66 23.89 5.85
C GLU A 1000 -15.01 23.52 6.48
N THR A 1001 -16.04 23.34 5.66
CA THR A 1001 -17.38 22.94 6.11
C THR A 1001 -17.36 21.57 6.80
N GLU A 1002 -16.50 20.64 6.37
CA GLU A 1002 -16.40 19.31 6.99
C GLU A 1002 -16.01 19.39 8.47
N PHE A 1003 -15.07 20.29 8.77
CA PHE A 1003 -14.46 20.44 10.08
C PHE A 1003 -15.29 21.31 11.03
N ALA A 1004 -16.31 21.98 10.49
CA ALA A 1004 -17.34 22.68 11.26
C ALA A 1004 -18.45 21.75 11.78
N LEU A 1005 -18.41 20.44 11.50
CA LEU A 1005 -19.46 19.48 11.88
C LEU A 1005 -18.94 18.45 12.87
N ARG A 1006 -19.58 18.33 14.04
CA ARG A 1006 -19.15 17.43 15.14
C ARG A 1006 -19.36 15.94 14.84
N TYR A 1007 -20.24 15.60 13.90
CA TYR A 1007 -20.69 14.23 13.68
C TYR A 1007 -20.40 13.73 12.26
N TYR A 1008 -19.95 12.48 12.19
CA TYR A 1008 -19.66 11.72 10.98
C TYR A 1008 -20.75 10.68 10.71
N ASN A 1009 -21.12 10.53 9.44
CA ASN A 1009 -22.14 9.57 9.00
C ASN A 1009 -21.58 8.13 8.94
N THR A 1010 -22.14 7.23 9.73
CA THR A 1010 -21.75 5.80 9.70
C THR A 1010 -22.38 5.04 8.53
N LEU A 1011 -23.36 5.64 7.85
CA LEU A 1011 -24.26 5.03 6.87
C LEU A 1011 -25.04 3.81 7.42
N THR A 1012 -25.07 3.62 8.74
CA THR A 1012 -25.96 2.65 9.36
C THR A 1012 -27.34 3.29 9.47
N THR A 1013 -28.35 2.65 8.89
CA THR A 1013 -29.70 3.18 8.80
C THR A 1013 -30.72 2.12 9.22
N TRP A 1014 -31.57 2.47 10.17
CA TRP A 1014 -32.79 1.73 10.48
C TRP A 1014 -33.90 2.19 9.53
N VAL A 1015 -34.44 1.27 8.75
CA VAL A 1015 -35.47 1.56 7.75
C VAL A 1015 -36.78 0.92 8.20
N SER A 1016 -37.79 1.74 8.46
CA SER A 1016 -39.17 1.27 8.59
C SER A 1016 -39.68 0.86 7.21
N ILE A 1017 -39.99 -0.43 7.04
CA ILE A 1017 -40.48 -0.96 5.76
C ILE A 1017 -41.75 -0.25 5.36
N ASP A 1018 -42.73 -0.16 6.25
CA ASP A 1018 -44.02 0.44 5.94
C ASP A 1018 -43.89 1.93 5.67
N GLY A 1019 -43.04 2.66 6.42
CA GLY A 1019 -42.78 4.09 6.15
C GLY A 1019 -42.10 4.33 4.80
N LEU A 1020 -41.20 3.43 4.37
CA LEU A 1020 -40.55 3.52 3.06
C LEU A 1020 -41.55 3.25 1.92
N LEU A 1021 -42.39 2.22 2.09
CA LEU A 1021 -43.43 1.88 1.11
C LEU A 1021 -44.46 3.00 0.97
N GLU A 1022 -44.89 3.61 2.08
CA GLU A 1022 -45.79 4.76 2.09
C GLU A 1022 -45.21 5.94 1.31
N THR A 1023 -43.92 6.27 1.54
CA THR A 1023 -43.22 7.32 0.79
C THR A 1023 -43.17 7.04 -0.73
N LEU A 1024 -43.07 5.77 -1.10
CA LEU A 1024 -43.07 5.31 -2.49
C LEU A 1024 -44.48 5.13 -3.08
N GLN A 1025 -45.53 5.33 -2.29
CA GLN A 1025 -46.94 5.06 -2.66
C GLN A 1025 -47.15 3.59 -3.08
N LEU A 1026 -46.48 2.67 -2.38
CA LEU A 1026 -46.57 1.23 -2.55
C LEU A 1026 -47.23 0.60 -1.32
N SER A 1027 -47.97 -0.48 -1.56
CA SER A 1027 -48.38 -1.44 -0.53
C SER A 1027 -47.40 -2.61 -0.46
N ARG A 1028 -47.46 -3.42 0.60
CA ARG A 1028 -46.68 -4.66 0.68
C ARG A 1028 -47.00 -5.62 -0.48
N ASP A 1029 -48.27 -5.70 -0.90
CA ASP A 1029 -48.73 -6.57 -2.00
C ASP A 1029 -48.18 -6.13 -3.37
N ASP A 1030 -48.00 -4.82 -3.58
CA ASP A 1030 -47.44 -4.28 -4.83
C ASP A 1030 -46.05 -4.83 -5.15
N LEU A 1031 -45.26 -5.19 -4.11
CA LEU A 1031 -43.87 -5.65 -4.26
C LEU A 1031 -43.73 -6.93 -5.10
N LEU A 1032 -44.73 -7.81 -5.04
CA LEU A 1032 -44.75 -9.06 -5.82
C LEU A 1032 -45.75 -9.00 -6.98
N SER A 1033 -46.87 -8.30 -6.81
CA SER A 1033 -47.95 -8.27 -7.80
C SER A 1033 -47.75 -7.24 -8.92
N ASN A 1034 -47.05 -6.13 -8.66
CA ASN A 1034 -46.98 -4.97 -9.56
C ASN A 1034 -45.52 -4.48 -9.79
N PRO A 1035 -44.64 -5.28 -10.40
CA PRO A 1035 -43.23 -4.93 -10.58
C PRO A 1035 -43.00 -3.65 -11.40
N GLU A 1036 -43.89 -3.34 -12.36
CA GLU A 1036 -43.82 -2.08 -13.12
C GLU A 1036 -44.07 -0.86 -12.25
N LYS A 1037 -45.06 -0.94 -11.34
CA LYS A 1037 -45.36 0.13 -10.36
C LYS A 1037 -44.16 0.37 -9.46
N VAL A 1038 -43.52 -0.71 -8.98
CA VAL A 1038 -42.28 -0.64 -8.17
C VAL A 1038 -41.15 0.04 -8.96
N ALA A 1039 -40.93 -0.34 -10.22
CA ALA A 1039 -39.89 0.25 -11.05
C ALA A 1039 -40.11 1.76 -11.28
N VAL A 1040 -41.36 2.19 -11.52
CA VAL A 1040 -41.73 3.60 -11.65
C VAL A 1040 -41.52 4.35 -10.34
N ALA A 1041 -41.94 3.80 -9.20
CA ALA A 1041 -41.75 4.42 -7.88
C ALA A 1041 -40.27 4.64 -7.56
N VAL A 1042 -39.42 3.63 -7.80
CA VAL A 1042 -37.96 3.75 -7.59
C VAL A 1042 -37.33 4.78 -8.54
N ARG A 1043 -37.75 4.82 -9.81
CA ARG A 1043 -37.26 5.82 -10.78
C ARG A 1043 -37.65 7.24 -10.35
N ASN A 1044 -38.88 7.43 -9.89
CA ASN A 1044 -39.37 8.71 -9.39
C ASN A 1044 -38.57 9.16 -8.16
N LEU A 1045 -38.34 8.26 -7.19
CA LEU A 1045 -37.48 8.57 -6.04
C LEU A 1045 -36.05 8.95 -6.48
N ALA A 1046 -35.44 8.17 -7.37
CA ALA A 1046 -34.08 8.41 -7.85
C ALA A 1046 -33.91 9.77 -8.55
N SER A 1047 -34.95 10.24 -9.24
CA SER A 1047 -34.95 11.55 -9.92
C SER A 1047 -34.93 12.75 -8.97
N ARG A 1048 -35.34 12.56 -7.71
CA ARG A 1048 -35.39 13.58 -6.66
C ARG A 1048 -34.10 13.66 -5.84
N VAL A 1049 -33.27 12.63 -5.92
CA VAL A 1049 -31.95 12.57 -5.28
C VAL A 1049 -30.91 13.20 -6.22
N PRO A 1050 -29.90 13.95 -5.71
CA PRO A 1050 -28.81 14.47 -6.52
C PRO A 1050 -28.06 13.39 -7.32
N THR A 1051 -27.40 13.78 -8.40
CA THR A 1051 -26.47 12.91 -9.14
C THR A 1051 -25.08 13.52 -9.05
N TYR A 1052 -24.13 12.79 -8.49
CA TYR A 1052 -22.74 13.23 -8.38
C TYR A 1052 -21.91 12.71 -9.53
N VAL A 1053 -20.99 13.55 -10.01
CA VAL A 1053 -19.88 13.12 -10.86
C VAL A 1053 -18.69 12.82 -9.96
N THR A 1054 -18.14 11.61 -10.05
CA THR A 1054 -16.94 11.22 -9.30
C THR A 1054 -15.83 10.79 -10.26
N ILE A 1055 -14.59 11.03 -9.86
CA ILE A 1055 -13.41 10.52 -10.56
C ILE A 1055 -12.89 9.31 -9.78
N LYS A 1056 -12.70 8.18 -10.49
CA LYS A 1056 -12.14 6.95 -9.92
C LYS A 1056 -11.00 6.46 -10.80
N ASP A 1057 -9.98 5.92 -10.18
CA ASP A 1057 -8.87 5.31 -10.86
C ASP A 1057 -9.19 3.87 -11.27
N VAL A 1058 -8.90 3.53 -12.53
CA VAL A 1058 -9.08 2.19 -13.10
C VAL A 1058 -7.74 1.70 -13.62
N LYS A 1059 -7.37 0.48 -13.23
CA LYS A 1059 -6.15 -0.18 -13.70
C LYS A 1059 -6.36 -0.75 -15.10
N ARG A 1060 -5.38 -0.52 -15.97
CA ARG A 1060 -5.27 -1.15 -17.29
C ARG A 1060 -3.98 -1.97 -17.32
N ARG A 1061 -4.12 -3.29 -17.46
CA ARG A 1061 -2.98 -4.20 -17.57
C ARG A 1061 -2.58 -4.38 -19.03
N TRP A 1062 -1.28 -4.40 -19.30
CA TRP A 1062 -0.72 -4.69 -20.61
C TRP A 1062 0.63 -5.42 -20.49
N GLY A 1063 1.09 -6.00 -21.60
CA GLY A 1063 2.37 -6.74 -21.65
C GLY A 1063 2.47 -7.90 -20.65
N HIS A 1064 3.63 -8.04 -19.99
CA HIS A 1064 3.95 -9.09 -19.02
C HIS A 1064 3.68 -8.65 -17.57
N GLY A 1065 2.58 -7.94 -17.32
CA GLY A 1065 2.17 -7.50 -15.99
C GLY A 1065 2.41 -6.02 -15.68
N GLN A 1066 2.55 -5.18 -16.71
CA GLN A 1066 2.53 -3.72 -16.53
C GLN A 1066 1.11 -3.26 -16.18
N GLU A 1067 0.98 -2.29 -15.25
CA GLU A 1067 -0.29 -1.67 -14.89
C GLU A 1067 -0.19 -0.16 -15.08
N ASP A 1068 -1.05 0.42 -15.93
CA ASP A 1068 -1.31 1.86 -15.95
C ASP A 1068 -2.57 2.16 -15.15
N VAL A 1069 -2.64 3.35 -14.55
CA VAL A 1069 -3.82 3.82 -13.81
C VAL A 1069 -4.40 5.02 -14.54
N PHE A 1070 -5.66 4.91 -14.97
CA PHE A 1070 -6.37 5.98 -15.66
C PHE A 1070 -7.55 6.48 -14.81
N PRO A 1071 -7.71 7.81 -14.62
CA PRO A 1071 -8.90 8.35 -14.00
C PRO A 1071 -10.07 8.28 -14.97
N VAL A 1072 -11.23 7.82 -14.49
CA VAL A 1072 -12.49 7.79 -15.24
C VAL A 1072 -13.58 8.51 -14.48
N ALA A 1073 -14.50 9.14 -15.21
CA ALA A 1073 -15.69 9.76 -14.63
C ALA A 1073 -16.83 8.73 -14.47
N GLN A 1074 -17.54 8.82 -13.35
CA GLN A 1074 -18.66 7.95 -12.99
C GLN A 1074 -19.80 8.77 -12.38
N PHE A 1075 -21.03 8.28 -12.53
CA PHE A 1075 -22.20 8.87 -11.89
C PHE A 1075 -22.59 8.05 -10.65
N GLU A 1076 -22.77 8.73 -9.51
CA GLU A 1076 -23.16 8.11 -8.25
C GLU A 1076 -24.35 8.83 -7.61
N LYS A 1077 -25.25 8.06 -6.98
CA LYS A 1077 -26.29 8.56 -6.06
C LYS A 1077 -26.03 8.01 -4.67
N LEU A 1078 -26.19 8.84 -3.65
CA LEU A 1078 -25.84 8.51 -2.27
C LEU A 1078 -27.11 8.38 -1.42
N TRP A 1079 -27.16 7.33 -0.60
CA TRP A 1079 -28.27 7.02 0.32
C TRP A 1079 -28.50 8.13 1.35
N GLY A 1080 -27.46 8.83 1.80
CA GLY A 1080 -27.58 9.90 2.80
C GLY A 1080 -28.40 11.09 2.32
N ASP A 1081 -28.45 11.35 1.01
CA ASP A 1081 -29.24 12.44 0.43
C ASP A 1081 -30.76 12.23 0.53
N LEU A 1082 -31.23 11.03 0.89
CA LEU A 1082 -32.63 10.84 1.22
C LEU A 1082 -33.09 11.78 2.36
N THR A 1083 -32.17 12.14 3.27
CA THR A 1083 -32.45 13.09 4.34
C THR A 1083 -32.77 14.51 3.86
N SER A 1084 -32.48 14.84 2.58
CA SER A 1084 -32.88 16.11 1.99
C SER A 1084 -34.33 16.14 1.48
N LEU A 1085 -35.04 15.01 1.45
CA LEU A 1085 -36.41 14.92 0.91
C LEU A 1085 -37.45 15.32 1.98
N PRO A 1086 -38.24 16.39 1.80
CA PRO A 1086 -39.09 16.99 2.86
C PRO A 1086 -40.23 16.11 3.37
N ASP A 1087 -40.69 15.20 2.53
CA ASP A 1087 -41.73 14.21 2.77
C ASP A 1087 -41.21 12.93 3.43
N LEU A 1088 -39.90 12.81 3.68
CA LEU A 1088 -39.30 11.63 4.29
C LEU A 1088 -38.87 11.92 5.74
N SER A 1089 -39.59 11.32 6.70
CA SER A 1089 -39.29 11.45 8.12
C SER A 1089 -37.97 10.75 8.48
N CYS A 1090 -37.02 11.53 9.01
CA CYS A 1090 -35.69 11.04 9.40
C CYS A 1090 -35.39 11.38 10.87
N SER A 1091 -34.71 10.47 11.57
CA SER A 1091 -34.11 10.71 12.89
C SER A 1091 -32.62 10.42 12.87
N PHE A 1092 -31.87 11.02 13.80
CA PHE A 1092 -30.42 10.90 13.88
C PHE A 1092 -30.01 10.40 15.27
N LEU A 1093 -29.33 9.27 15.33
CA LEU A 1093 -28.93 8.60 16.56
C LEU A 1093 -27.41 8.75 16.77
N SER A 1094 -27.02 9.43 17.84
CA SER A 1094 -25.61 9.54 18.23
C SER A 1094 -25.20 8.26 18.97
N VAL A 1095 -24.37 7.42 18.33
CA VAL A 1095 -23.94 6.11 18.85
C VAL A 1095 -22.47 6.11 19.26
N ARG A 1096 -22.06 5.07 20.00
CA ARG A 1096 -20.65 4.88 20.38
C ARG A 1096 -19.78 4.63 19.14
N ARG A 1097 -18.54 5.11 19.19
CA ARG A 1097 -17.62 5.05 18.06
C ARG A 1097 -17.34 3.61 17.61
N ALA A 1098 -17.09 2.68 18.53
CA ALA A 1098 -16.84 1.26 18.23
C ALA A 1098 -17.98 0.57 17.47
N ARG A 1099 -19.22 1.08 17.55
CA ARG A 1099 -20.38 0.59 16.78
C ARG A 1099 -20.36 1.09 15.34
N GLY A 1100 -20.04 2.36 15.14
CA GLY A 1100 -20.17 3.05 13.85
C GLY A 1100 -18.88 3.24 13.05
N GLN A 1101 -17.72 2.90 13.62
CA GLN A 1101 -16.41 3.03 12.96
C GLN A 1101 -16.34 2.17 11.70
N GLN A 1102 -15.79 2.75 10.63
CA GLN A 1102 -15.64 2.10 9.33
C GLN A 1102 -14.17 1.80 9.03
N LEU A 1103 -13.86 0.57 8.62
CA LEU A 1103 -12.51 0.18 8.19
C LEU A 1103 -12.36 0.33 6.67
N LYS A 1104 -11.96 1.50 6.19
CA LYS A 1104 -11.82 1.83 4.77
C LYS A 1104 -10.48 1.40 4.17
N ASP A 1105 -9.41 1.35 4.96
CA ASP A 1105 -8.04 1.04 4.54
C ASP A 1105 -7.37 0.05 5.50
N ALA A 1106 -6.51 -0.84 4.97
CA ALA A 1106 -5.78 -1.82 5.76
C ALA A 1106 -4.81 -1.16 6.77
N ALA A 1107 -4.34 0.07 6.50
CA ALA A 1107 -3.52 0.84 7.44
C ALA A 1107 -4.24 1.17 8.76
N GLN A 1108 -5.58 1.10 8.78
CA GLN A 1108 -6.38 1.36 9.98
C GLN A 1108 -6.45 0.17 10.93
N LEU A 1109 -5.96 -1.02 10.53
CA LEU A 1109 -6.09 -2.23 11.33
C LEU A 1109 -5.31 -2.16 12.64
N ASP A 1110 -4.15 -1.51 12.65
CA ASP A 1110 -3.35 -1.40 13.87
C ASP A 1110 -4.03 -0.53 14.93
N SER A 1111 -4.48 0.66 14.52
CA SER A 1111 -5.18 1.56 15.45
C SER A 1111 -6.50 0.98 15.94
N TRP A 1112 -7.24 0.26 15.09
CA TRP A 1112 -8.47 -0.47 15.44
C TRP A 1112 -8.24 -1.65 16.40
N ALA A 1113 -7.08 -2.32 16.31
CA ALA A 1113 -6.71 -3.36 17.27
C ALA A 1113 -6.31 -2.76 18.63
N ASN A 1114 -5.52 -1.68 18.61
CA ASN A 1114 -4.95 -1.08 19.81
C ASN A 1114 -5.96 -0.22 20.60
N ASP A 1115 -6.97 0.36 19.95
CA ASP A 1115 -8.03 1.13 20.63
C ASP A 1115 -9.16 0.26 21.21
N GLY A 1116 -9.02 -1.07 21.15
CA GLY A 1116 -9.98 -2.04 21.69
C GLY A 1116 -11.18 -2.32 20.79
N SER A 1117 -11.32 -1.64 19.66
CA SER A 1117 -12.46 -1.83 18.75
C SER A 1117 -12.49 -3.23 18.12
N ALA A 1118 -11.33 -3.82 17.83
CA ALA A 1118 -11.25 -5.21 17.36
C ALA A 1118 -11.79 -6.22 18.39
N ALA A 1119 -11.39 -6.07 19.66
CA ALA A 1119 -11.85 -6.91 20.76
C ALA A 1119 -13.35 -6.72 21.03
N PHE A 1120 -13.85 -5.48 20.93
CA PHE A 1120 -15.29 -5.20 20.98
C PHE A 1120 -16.04 -5.97 19.88
N VAL A 1121 -15.59 -5.89 18.63
CA VAL A 1121 -16.23 -6.63 17.52
C VAL A 1121 -16.18 -8.14 17.73
N GLU A 1122 -15.03 -8.69 18.17
CA GLU A 1122 -14.91 -10.11 18.47
C GLU A 1122 -15.89 -10.55 19.57
N SER A 1123 -16.12 -9.71 20.60
CA SER A 1123 -17.09 -9.99 21.67
C SER A 1123 -18.55 -10.06 21.21
N LEU A 1124 -18.88 -9.48 20.05
CA LEU A 1124 -20.21 -9.53 19.45
C LEU A 1124 -20.44 -10.80 18.62
N CYS A 1125 -19.35 -11.52 18.29
CA CYS A 1125 -19.38 -12.62 17.34
C CYS A 1125 -19.54 -13.96 18.07
N ASP A 1126 -20.30 -14.84 17.45
CA ASP A 1126 -20.26 -16.26 17.78
C ASP A 1126 -19.60 -16.98 16.61
N PHE A 1127 -18.41 -17.57 16.83
CA PHE A 1127 -17.62 -18.32 15.84
C PHE A 1127 -17.66 -19.86 16.03
N SER A 1128 -18.46 -20.35 16.99
CA SER A 1128 -18.61 -21.78 17.30
C SER A 1128 -19.21 -22.64 16.19
#